data_AF-A0A972QAN8-F1
#
_entry.id   AF-A0A972QAN8-F1
#
_cell.length_a   1.000
_cell.length_b   1.000
_cell.length_c   1.000
_cell.angle_alpha   90.00
_cell.angle_beta   90.00
_cell.angle_gamma   90.00
#
_symmetry.space_group_name_H-M   'P 1'
#
loop_
_entity.id
_entity.type
_entity.pdbx_description
1 polymer ?
#
loop_
_entity_poly.entity_id
_entity_poly.type
_entity_poly.pdbx_seq_one_letter_code
_entity_poly.pdbx_strand_id
1 'polypeptide(L)'
;MKSLWNDNEAKSFLDDPLEIRVYTSRLLGRESGLVLHGGGNTSLKAKIKNFFGDIEEVLYIKGSGWDLKTIQAAGFAPVKLKALKRMAKLERLSDMDMVGLQKTAMIDHLAPNPSVEAILHAIIPFKYVDHTHADAVVTITNNEKGKRLIREIYKDSVLIVPYVMSGFILAKKVYEMTRNINWHEIKGIILMNHGIFTFSDNAEASYKQMIHIVSLAEDYLQASGAFDSVAKAKAEEDLLTLAKIRKQVSLTKGSAMIARLNSTPEACGFANLTNVDSIAVRGPLTPDHVVRTKQMPVVIKKDIEKEITGFCSTYKEYFQRNTDGRLVCLDPAPRWGVWPRHGIMAFGQSVREANIVSDIAFHTIRAIQWGEAIGGWKALPEKDIFDMEYWELQQSKLRKEDTTRTFQGKIALVTGAASGIGLACAEALHEHGAAVVGMDLNPAITRMFDQPDLVGLTCDISNDKIIKEVVEFTVRSFGGLDILINNAGIFTHSQSIEEMDAETWNRSMEINLSSHQRLLKICIPYLKQGVDPSVIFIASKNVHAPGPGASAYSVAKAGLTQLARVAALELAADGIRVNIIHPDAVFDTGIWTQEVLNERAKHYGLSVEEYKTKNLLKTEVTSKNVADLVCCMAGPAFAKTTGAQIPIDGGNERVI
;
A
#
# COMPACT_ATOMS: atom_id res chain seq x y z
N MET A 1 13.95 -0.83 -25.25
CA MET A 1 13.51 0.11 -24.20
C MET A 1 13.90 1.55 -24.56
N LYS A 2 13.03 2.54 -24.31
CA LYS A 2 13.35 3.95 -24.57
C LYS A 2 14.13 4.55 -23.39
N SER A 3 15.26 5.19 -23.67
CA SER A 3 16.02 5.95 -22.66
C SER A 3 15.20 7.14 -22.12
N LEU A 4 15.18 7.31 -20.80
CA LEU A 4 14.58 8.46 -20.11
C LEU A 4 15.60 9.57 -19.81
N TRP A 5 16.84 9.41 -20.25
CA TRP A 5 17.88 10.43 -20.10
C TRP A 5 17.50 11.74 -20.80
N ASN A 6 17.68 12.85 -20.10
CA ASN A 6 17.43 14.19 -20.60
C ASN A 6 18.67 15.07 -20.37
N ASP A 7 19.30 15.52 -21.46
CA ASP A 7 20.54 16.30 -21.40
C ASP A 7 20.38 17.64 -20.66
N ASN A 8 19.19 18.26 -20.70
CA ASN A 8 18.96 19.54 -20.02
C ASN A 8 18.83 19.36 -18.50
N GLU A 9 18.14 18.30 -18.06
CA GLU A 9 18.09 17.94 -16.64
C GLU A 9 19.45 17.47 -16.14
N ALA A 10 20.17 16.65 -16.91
CA ALA A 10 21.47 16.14 -16.52
C ALA A 10 22.49 17.25 -16.23
N LYS A 11 22.47 18.34 -17.03
CA LYS A 11 23.37 19.49 -16.86
C LYS A 11 23.34 20.11 -15.46
N SER A 12 22.18 20.14 -14.79
CA SER A 12 22.09 20.71 -13.43
C SER A 12 22.75 19.85 -12.35
N PHE A 13 23.20 18.63 -12.68
CA PHE A 13 23.77 17.68 -11.73
C PHE A 13 25.23 17.29 -12.05
N LEU A 14 25.80 17.73 -13.19
CA LEU A 14 27.13 17.28 -13.64
C LEU A 14 28.27 17.66 -12.69
N ASP A 15 28.11 18.75 -11.93
CA ASP A 15 29.13 19.26 -11.02
C ASP A 15 29.24 18.45 -9.72
N ASP A 16 28.21 17.65 -9.37
CA ASP A 16 28.21 16.77 -8.21
C ASP A 16 28.00 15.30 -8.62
N PRO A 17 29.05 14.46 -8.50
CA PRO A 17 28.96 13.03 -8.79
C PRO A 17 27.84 12.28 -8.06
N LEU A 18 27.47 12.70 -6.85
CA LEU A 18 26.39 12.08 -6.09
C LEU A 18 25.02 12.51 -6.60
N GLU A 19 24.84 13.78 -6.96
CA GLU A 19 23.58 14.25 -7.55
C GLU A 19 23.32 13.64 -8.94
N ILE A 20 24.34 13.51 -9.79
CA ILE A 20 24.17 12.80 -11.08
C ILE A 20 23.88 11.30 -10.85
N ARG A 21 24.40 10.71 -9.77
CA ARG A 21 24.03 9.34 -9.36
C ARG A 21 22.58 9.27 -8.88
N VAL A 22 22.09 10.24 -8.12
CA VAL A 22 20.69 10.34 -7.72
C VAL A 22 19.80 10.42 -8.96
N TYR A 23 20.14 11.30 -9.91
CA TYR A 23 19.42 11.47 -11.18
C TYR A 23 19.30 10.15 -11.95
N THR A 24 20.42 9.50 -12.26
CA THR A 24 20.44 8.22 -12.99
C THR A 24 19.75 7.09 -12.24
N SER A 25 19.80 7.07 -10.91
CA SER A 25 19.07 6.11 -10.08
C SER A 25 17.56 6.28 -10.22
N ARG A 26 17.07 7.52 -10.23
CA ARG A 26 15.66 7.84 -10.48
C ARG A 26 15.22 7.47 -11.89
N LEU A 27 16.08 7.63 -12.90
CA LEU A 27 15.76 7.17 -14.26
C LEU A 27 15.53 5.66 -14.31
N LEU A 28 16.37 4.87 -13.63
CA LEU A 28 16.18 3.41 -13.53
C LEU A 28 14.91 3.06 -12.74
N GLY A 29 14.68 3.72 -11.60
CA GLY A 29 13.52 3.45 -10.74
C GLY A 29 12.18 3.94 -11.29
N ARG A 30 12.17 4.87 -12.25
CA ARG A 30 10.94 5.31 -12.95
C ARG A 30 10.45 4.29 -13.97
N GLU A 31 11.31 3.40 -14.44
CA GLU A 31 10.96 2.35 -15.38
C GLU A 31 10.67 1.04 -14.62
N SER A 32 9.38 0.72 -14.49
CA SER A 32 8.92 -0.47 -13.77
C SER A 32 9.44 -1.78 -14.36
N GLY A 33 9.74 -1.80 -15.67
CA GLY A 33 10.34 -2.99 -16.31
C GLY A 33 11.80 -3.24 -15.92
N LEU A 34 12.47 -2.29 -15.27
CA LEU A 34 13.84 -2.44 -14.77
C LEU A 34 13.87 -2.76 -13.28
N VAL A 35 13.10 -2.05 -12.48
CA VAL A 35 13.11 -2.16 -11.01
C VAL A 35 11.71 -2.02 -10.46
N LEU A 36 11.33 -2.96 -9.59
CA LEU A 36 10.09 -2.90 -8.82
C LEU A 36 10.37 -2.81 -7.32
N HIS A 37 9.64 -1.92 -6.66
CA HIS A 37 9.40 -1.86 -5.21
C HIS A 37 10.54 -2.35 -4.29
N GLY A 38 11.64 -1.59 -4.26
CA GLY A 38 12.77 -1.84 -3.36
C GLY A 38 13.86 -2.76 -3.93
N GLY A 39 13.63 -3.36 -5.10
CA GLY A 39 14.65 -4.04 -5.90
C GLY A 39 15.70 -3.08 -6.46
N GLY A 40 16.72 -3.65 -7.11
CA GLY A 40 17.85 -2.94 -7.71
C GLY A 40 18.73 -2.15 -6.72
N ASN A 41 19.97 -1.93 -7.12
CA ASN A 41 20.96 -1.15 -6.36
C ASN A 41 21.79 -0.29 -7.30
N THR A 42 22.10 0.93 -6.88
CA THR A 42 23.02 1.80 -7.62
C THR A 42 24.13 2.25 -6.69
N SER A 43 25.32 2.47 -7.24
CA SER A 43 26.44 2.97 -6.46
C SER A 43 27.33 3.92 -7.23
N LEU A 44 28.06 4.74 -6.46
CA LEU A 44 29.09 5.65 -6.90
C LEU A 44 30.35 5.44 -6.04
N LYS A 45 31.52 5.31 -6.67
CA LYS A 45 32.81 5.40 -6.00
C LYS A 45 33.32 6.84 -6.06
N ALA A 46 33.69 7.40 -4.92
CA ALA A 46 34.16 8.77 -4.83
C ALA A 46 35.33 8.91 -3.84
N LYS A 47 36.05 10.03 -3.93
CA LYS A 47 37.06 10.44 -2.96
C LYS A 47 36.48 11.57 -2.13
N ILE A 48 36.49 11.41 -0.81
CA ILE A 48 36.02 12.45 0.12
C ILE A 48 37.13 12.81 1.09
N LYS A 49 37.08 14.03 1.62
CA LYS A 49 37.98 14.48 2.66
C LYS A 49 37.37 14.15 4.03
N ASN A 50 38.07 13.39 4.87
CA ASN A 50 37.61 13.09 6.22
C ASN A 50 37.80 14.30 7.16
N PHE A 51 37.34 14.17 8.40
CA PHE A 51 37.43 15.23 9.42
C PHE A 51 38.88 15.72 9.65
N PHE A 52 39.86 14.83 9.50
CA PHE A 52 41.29 15.14 9.69
C PHE A 52 41.96 15.69 8.42
N GLY A 53 41.24 15.74 7.31
CA GLY A 53 41.72 16.26 6.05
C GLY A 53 42.32 15.22 5.11
N ASP A 54 42.33 13.94 5.47
CA ASP A 54 42.80 12.86 4.61
C ASP A 54 41.78 12.54 3.52
N ILE A 55 42.28 12.13 2.36
CA ILE A 55 41.43 11.66 1.26
C ILE A 55 41.10 10.18 1.47
N GLU A 56 39.83 9.86 1.66
CA GLU A 56 39.31 8.51 1.75
C GLU A 56 38.52 8.12 0.49
N GLU A 57 38.70 6.88 0.02
CA GLU A 57 37.88 6.31 -1.06
C GLU A 57 36.63 5.65 -0.47
N VAL A 58 35.48 6.02 -1.00
CA VAL A 58 34.17 5.63 -0.47
C VAL A 58 33.27 5.09 -1.57
N LEU A 59 32.42 4.14 -1.21
CA LEU A 59 31.30 3.68 -2.01
C LEU A 59 30.04 4.27 -1.43
N TYR A 60 29.40 5.18 -2.16
CA TYR A 60 28.00 5.55 -1.94
C TYR A 60 27.14 4.46 -2.57
N ILE A 61 26.48 3.65 -1.75
CA ILE A 61 25.60 2.55 -2.20
C ILE A 61 24.17 2.83 -1.72
N LYS A 62 23.16 2.48 -2.53
CA LYS A 62 21.76 2.56 -2.11
C LYS A 62 21.57 1.95 -0.72
N GLY A 63 20.96 2.72 0.17
CA GLY A 63 20.58 2.29 1.50
C GLY A 63 19.39 1.33 1.49
N SER A 64 19.40 0.36 2.39
CA SER A 64 18.31 -0.58 2.59
C SER A 64 17.00 0.16 2.94
N GLY A 65 15.92 -0.14 2.21
CA GLY A 65 14.60 0.46 2.40
C GLY A 65 14.31 1.70 1.55
N TRP A 66 15.27 2.19 0.77
CA TRP A 66 15.04 3.29 -0.18
C TRP A 66 14.60 2.80 -1.57
N ASP A 67 13.65 3.52 -2.15
CA ASP A 67 13.15 3.30 -3.51
C ASP A 67 13.99 4.14 -4.50
N LEU A 68 14.53 3.50 -5.54
CA LEU A 68 15.31 4.18 -6.58
C LEU A 68 14.49 5.26 -7.30
N LYS A 69 13.17 5.08 -7.43
CA LYS A 69 12.27 6.04 -8.09
C LYS A 69 12.29 7.41 -7.42
N THR A 70 12.45 7.44 -6.09
CA THR A 70 12.35 8.65 -5.26
C THR A 70 13.61 8.94 -4.46
N ILE A 71 14.68 8.14 -4.62
CA ILE A 71 15.92 8.25 -3.85
C ILE A 71 16.49 9.67 -3.87
N GLN A 72 17.08 10.09 -2.76
CA GLN A 72 17.81 11.35 -2.60
C GLN A 72 19.25 11.04 -2.18
N ALA A 73 20.13 12.05 -2.13
CA ALA A 73 21.52 11.87 -1.70
C ALA A 73 21.63 11.18 -0.33
N ALA A 74 20.77 11.56 0.63
CA ALA A 74 20.67 10.93 1.96
C ALA A 74 20.27 9.44 1.92
N GLY A 75 19.73 8.96 0.80
CA GLY A 75 19.43 7.55 0.57
C GLY A 75 20.64 6.69 0.24
N PHE A 76 21.83 7.27 0.08
CA PHE A 76 23.08 6.53 -0.16
C PHE A 76 23.90 6.41 1.12
N ALA A 77 24.31 5.19 1.44
CA ALA A 77 25.21 4.90 2.54
C ALA A 77 26.68 5.07 2.08
N PRO A 78 27.47 5.98 2.67
CA PRO A 78 28.89 6.13 2.37
C PRO A 78 29.73 5.12 3.15
N VAL A 79 30.28 4.12 2.47
CA VAL A 79 31.07 3.04 3.09
C VAL A 79 32.51 3.05 2.58
N LYS A 80 33.50 2.88 3.47
CA LYS A 80 34.93 2.83 3.10
C LYS A 80 35.21 1.74 2.08
N LEU A 81 35.62 2.13 0.87
CA LEU A 81 35.82 1.22 -0.27
C LEU A 81 36.90 0.16 0.02
N LYS A 82 37.97 0.56 0.71
CA LYS A 82 39.06 -0.33 1.13
C LYS A 82 38.57 -1.46 2.05
N ALA A 83 37.61 -1.17 2.94
CA ALA A 83 37.04 -2.18 3.83
C ALA A 83 36.24 -3.22 3.04
N LEU A 84 35.32 -2.77 2.17
CA LEU A 84 34.52 -3.66 1.32
C LEU A 84 35.39 -4.55 0.41
N LYS A 85 36.45 -3.99 -0.21
CA LYS A 85 37.40 -4.76 -1.03
C LYS A 85 38.19 -5.79 -0.21
N ARG A 86 38.47 -5.52 1.08
CA ARG A 86 39.10 -6.51 1.97
C ARG A 86 38.12 -7.62 2.35
N MET A 87 36.85 -7.27 2.60
CA MET A 87 35.81 -8.26 2.89
C MET A 87 35.67 -9.27 1.74
N ALA A 88 35.70 -8.84 0.48
CA ALA A 88 35.63 -9.73 -0.68
C ALA A 88 36.75 -10.80 -0.75
N LYS A 89 37.89 -10.55 -0.07
CA LYS A 89 39.02 -11.49 -0.02
C LYS A 89 38.88 -12.57 1.05
N LEU A 90 37.97 -12.40 2.01
CA LEU A 90 37.71 -13.40 3.04
C LEU A 90 37.22 -14.71 2.42
N GLU A 91 37.47 -15.83 3.08
CA GLU A 91 36.96 -17.12 2.64
C GLU A 91 35.49 -17.30 3.02
N ARG A 92 35.11 -16.85 4.21
CA ARG A 92 33.76 -16.93 4.77
C ARG A 92 33.43 -15.65 5.52
N LEU A 93 32.18 -15.24 5.47
CA LEU A 93 31.65 -14.13 6.23
C LEU A 93 30.17 -14.38 6.47
N SER A 94 29.74 -14.34 7.74
CA SER A 94 28.32 -14.49 8.09
C SER A 94 27.54 -13.21 7.74
N ASP A 95 26.22 -13.30 7.62
CA ASP A 95 25.37 -12.13 7.34
C ASP A 95 25.46 -11.08 8.46
N MET A 96 25.50 -11.52 9.72
CA MET A 96 25.66 -10.62 10.87
C MET A 96 27.01 -9.90 10.84
N ASP A 97 28.10 -10.63 10.60
CA ASP A 97 29.44 -10.04 10.50
C ASP A 97 29.54 -9.12 9.29
N MET A 98 28.93 -9.48 8.16
CA MET A 98 28.88 -8.66 6.96
C MET A 98 28.22 -7.31 7.25
N VAL A 99 27.01 -7.32 7.82
CA VAL A 99 26.29 -6.09 8.16
C VAL A 99 27.03 -5.29 9.23
N GLY A 100 27.58 -5.96 10.24
CA GLY A 100 28.39 -5.32 11.28
C GLY A 100 29.61 -4.59 10.70
N LEU A 101 30.42 -5.29 9.90
CA LEU A 101 31.59 -4.71 9.24
C LEU A 101 31.23 -3.57 8.27
N GLN A 102 30.13 -3.71 7.52
CA GLN A 102 29.64 -2.65 6.65
C GLN A 102 29.26 -1.40 7.44
N LYS A 103 28.55 -1.56 8.56
CA LYS A 103 28.19 -0.45 9.46
C LYS A 103 29.41 0.20 10.09
N THR A 104 30.36 -0.58 10.59
CA THR A 104 31.62 -0.05 11.15
C THR A 104 32.45 0.69 10.09
N ALA A 105 32.32 0.30 8.83
CA ALA A 105 32.98 0.96 7.70
C ALA A 105 32.22 2.18 7.16
N MET A 106 31.04 2.52 7.69
CA MET A 106 30.33 3.74 7.31
C MET A 106 31.06 4.98 7.81
N ILE A 107 31.01 6.05 7.02
CA ILE A 107 31.61 7.34 7.38
C ILE A 107 30.57 8.26 8.01
N ASP A 108 29.31 8.12 7.59
CA ASP A 108 28.17 8.75 8.22
C ASP A 108 27.34 7.67 8.93
N HIS A 109 27.21 7.78 10.25
CA HIS A 109 26.47 6.83 11.08
C HIS A 109 24.96 7.10 11.07
N LEU A 110 24.52 8.26 10.60
CA LEU A 110 23.10 8.62 10.45
C LEU A 110 22.54 8.18 9.09
N ALA A 111 23.42 7.87 8.13
CA ALA A 111 23.03 7.33 6.84
C ALA A 111 22.33 5.96 6.99
N PRO A 112 21.47 5.58 6.03
CA PRO A 112 20.81 4.28 6.05
C PRO A 112 21.81 3.13 6.00
N ASN A 113 21.39 1.94 6.48
CA ASN A 113 22.21 0.74 6.36
C ASN A 113 22.54 0.46 4.88
N PRO A 114 23.80 0.16 4.52
CA PRO A 114 24.16 -0.15 3.14
C PRO A 114 23.46 -1.42 2.63
N SER A 115 23.32 -1.54 1.31
CA SER A 115 22.84 -2.77 0.69
C SER A 115 23.75 -3.96 1.02
N VAL A 116 23.16 -5.14 1.19
CA VAL A 116 23.88 -6.41 1.32
C VAL A 116 24.83 -6.68 0.14
N GLU A 117 24.57 -6.07 -1.01
CA GLU A 117 25.38 -6.18 -2.23
C GLU A 117 26.54 -5.17 -2.30
N ALA A 118 26.76 -4.36 -1.25
CA ALA A 118 27.83 -3.35 -1.23
C ALA A 118 29.21 -3.92 -1.58
N ILE A 119 29.50 -5.16 -1.15
CA ILE A 119 30.77 -5.84 -1.46
C ILE A 119 30.90 -6.09 -2.97
N LEU A 120 29.83 -6.55 -3.62
CA LEU A 120 29.80 -6.79 -5.07
C LEU A 120 29.99 -5.48 -5.85
N HIS A 121 29.30 -4.42 -5.45
CA HIS A 121 29.49 -3.08 -6.04
C HIS A 121 30.93 -2.57 -5.86
N ALA A 122 31.60 -2.90 -4.75
CA ALA A 122 32.97 -2.47 -4.47
C ALA A 122 34.05 -3.17 -5.31
N ILE A 123 33.83 -4.44 -5.69
CA ILE A 123 34.80 -5.21 -6.48
C ILE A 123 34.76 -4.87 -7.98
N ILE A 124 33.62 -4.37 -8.48
CA ILE A 124 33.49 -3.88 -9.86
C ILE A 124 34.36 -2.61 -10.02
N PRO A 125 35.36 -2.59 -10.93
CA PRO A 125 36.43 -1.59 -10.92
C PRO A 125 36.08 -0.26 -11.60
N PHE A 126 34.79 0.05 -11.72
CA PHE A 126 34.30 1.28 -12.36
C PHE A 126 33.63 2.22 -11.36
N LYS A 127 33.63 3.51 -11.67
CA LYS A 127 33.08 4.57 -10.80
C LYS A 127 31.59 4.39 -10.50
N TYR A 128 30.78 4.14 -11.52
CA TYR A 128 29.33 3.96 -11.42
C TYR A 128 28.98 2.50 -11.68
N VAL A 129 28.09 1.96 -10.85
CA VAL A 129 27.58 0.59 -11.00
C VAL A 129 26.07 0.62 -10.81
N ASP A 130 25.35 0.02 -11.75
CA ASP A 130 23.91 -0.16 -11.75
C ASP A 130 23.58 -1.64 -11.60
N HIS A 131 22.58 -1.95 -10.79
CA HIS A 131 21.99 -3.27 -10.66
C HIS A 131 20.47 -3.16 -10.76
N THR A 132 19.87 -3.91 -11.66
CA THR A 132 18.41 -3.96 -11.85
C THR A 132 17.93 -5.40 -11.96
N HIS A 133 16.62 -5.57 -11.80
CA HIS A 133 15.90 -6.84 -11.84
C HIS A 133 15.00 -6.87 -13.08
N ALA A 134 15.56 -6.49 -14.23
CA ALA A 134 14.79 -6.20 -15.43
C ALA A 134 13.95 -7.38 -15.91
N ASP A 135 12.64 -7.19 -16.11
CA ASP A 135 11.69 -8.26 -16.37
C ASP A 135 12.09 -9.10 -17.58
N ALA A 136 12.52 -8.46 -18.67
CA ALA A 136 12.90 -9.15 -19.90
C ALA A 136 14.10 -10.10 -19.66
N VAL A 137 15.13 -9.61 -18.97
CA VAL A 137 16.34 -10.40 -18.65
C VAL A 137 15.97 -11.53 -17.69
N VAL A 138 15.26 -11.20 -16.61
CA VAL A 138 14.86 -12.17 -15.59
C VAL A 138 13.97 -13.25 -16.21
N THR A 139 13.05 -12.89 -17.11
CA THR A 139 12.22 -13.83 -17.89
C THR A 139 13.06 -14.84 -18.65
N ILE A 140 14.05 -14.36 -19.41
CA ILE A 140 14.93 -15.23 -20.19
C ILE A 140 15.77 -16.13 -19.27
N THR A 141 16.23 -15.62 -18.13
CA THR A 141 17.00 -16.44 -17.18
C THR A 141 16.15 -17.47 -16.43
N ASN A 142 14.86 -17.20 -16.19
CA ASN A 142 13.88 -18.12 -15.59
C ASN A 142 13.27 -19.08 -16.63
N ASN A 143 14.14 -19.71 -17.40
CA ASN A 143 13.79 -20.69 -18.43
C ASN A 143 14.80 -21.84 -18.38
N GLU A 144 14.37 -23.06 -18.71
CA GLU A 144 15.25 -24.23 -18.73
C GLU A 144 16.46 -24.07 -19.65
N LYS A 145 16.27 -23.34 -20.75
CA LYS A 145 17.32 -23.01 -21.73
C LYS A 145 17.96 -21.65 -21.45
N GLY A 146 17.66 -20.99 -20.33
CA GLY A 146 18.02 -19.59 -20.07
C GLY A 146 19.50 -19.29 -20.28
N LYS A 147 20.41 -20.15 -19.77
CA LYS A 147 21.87 -19.96 -19.99
C LYS A 147 22.27 -19.98 -21.46
N ARG A 148 21.61 -20.81 -22.28
CA ARG A 148 21.85 -20.86 -23.73
C ARG A 148 21.31 -19.59 -24.39
N LEU A 149 20.10 -19.17 -24.04
CA LEU A 149 19.48 -17.96 -24.58
C LEU A 149 20.29 -16.70 -24.26
N ILE A 150 20.75 -16.55 -23.03
CA ILE A 150 21.63 -15.43 -22.63
C ILE A 150 22.92 -15.41 -23.47
N ARG A 151 23.53 -16.57 -23.76
CA ARG A 151 24.70 -16.64 -24.65
C ARG A 151 24.37 -16.29 -26.10
N GLU A 152 23.18 -16.64 -26.57
CA GLU A 152 22.73 -16.32 -27.93
C GLU A 152 22.53 -14.81 -28.11
N ILE A 153 21.88 -14.17 -27.13
CA ILE A 153 21.55 -12.74 -27.15
C ILE A 153 22.81 -11.89 -26.95
N TYR A 154 23.61 -12.21 -25.94
CA TYR A 154 24.70 -11.35 -25.49
C TYR A 154 26.09 -11.81 -25.93
N LYS A 155 26.23 -13.05 -26.41
CA LYS A 155 27.52 -13.64 -26.80
C LYS A 155 28.54 -13.49 -25.66
N ASP A 156 29.77 -13.11 -25.99
CA ASP A 156 30.85 -12.91 -25.02
C ASP A 156 30.84 -11.52 -24.37
N SER A 157 29.83 -10.69 -24.64
CA SER A 157 29.78 -9.31 -24.11
C SER A 157 29.33 -9.21 -22.65
N VAL A 158 28.90 -10.32 -22.02
CA VAL A 158 28.48 -10.34 -20.62
C VAL A 158 29.08 -11.52 -19.86
N LEU A 159 29.35 -11.33 -18.58
CA LEU A 159 29.70 -12.41 -17.67
C LEU A 159 28.42 -13.08 -17.15
N ILE A 160 28.27 -14.38 -17.39
CA ILE A 160 27.11 -15.16 -16.91
C ILE A 160 27.46 -15.82 -15.58
N VAL A 161 26.80 -15.41 -14.51
CA VAL A 161 27.00 -15.93 -13.15
C VAL A 161 25.83 -16.86 -12.80
N PRO A 162 26.09 -18.11 -12.38
CA PRO A 162 25.02 -19.01 -11.95
C PRO A 162 24.30 -18.46 -10.72
N TYR A 163 23.06 -18.88 -10.50
CA TYR A 163 22.31 -18.46 -9.32
C TYR A 163 23.07 -18.85 -8.04
N VAL A 164 23.20 -17.87 -7.16
CA VAL A 164 23.70 -18.00 -5.79
C VAL A 164 22.98 -16.96 -4.94
N MET A 165 22.84 -17.24 -3.65
CA MET A 165 22.22 -16.31 -2.70
C MET A 165 22.95 -14.96 -2.68
N SER A 166 22.17 -13.87 -2.67
CA SER A 166 22.64 -12.49 -2.59
C SER A 166 23.49 -12.23 -1.33
N GLY A 167 24.25 -11.13 -1.31
CA GLY A 167 25.15 -10.81 -0.20
C GLY A 167 26.58 -11.32 -0.43
N PHE A 168 27.23 -11.81 0.64
CA PHE A 168 28.65 -12.19 0.58
C PHE A 168 28.93 -13.34 -0.40
N ILE A 169 28.06 -14.35 -0.45
CA ILE A 169 28.25 -15.53 -1.32
C ILE A 169 28.30 -15.10 -2.80
N LEU A 170 27.33 -14.29 -3.22
CA LEU A 170 27.31 -13.70 -4.56
C LEU A 170 28.55 -12.85 -4.84
N ALA A 171 28.91 -11.94 -3.92
CA ALA A 171 30.08 -11.10 -4.08
C ALA A 171 31.38 -11.91 -4.21
N LYS A 172 31.53 -12.97 -3.42
CA LYS A 172 32.66 -13.89 -3.47
C LYS A 172 32.71 -14.64 -4.80
N LYS A 173 31.57 -15.15 -5.28
CA LYS A 173 31.49 -15.85 -6.56
C LYS A 173 31.92 -14.98 -7.73
N VAL A 174 31.43 -13.74 -7.78
CA VAL A 174 31.83 -12.77 -8.80
C VAL A 174 33.31 -12.41 -8.66
N TYR A 175 33.79 -12.20 -7.43
CA TYR A 175 35.21 -11.92 -7.17
C TYR A 175 36.12 -13.03 -7.73
N GLU A 176 35.78 -14.30 -7.51
CA GLU A 176 36.52 -15.45 -8.04
C GLU A 176 36.47 -15.53 -9.57
N MET A 177 35.30 -15.35 -10.16
CA MET A 177 35.11 -15.43 -11.62
C MET A 177 35.85 -14.31 -12.36
N THR A 178 36.04 -13.16 -11.72
CA THR A 178 36.61 -11.95 -12.33
C THR A 178 38.11 -11.76 -12.11
N ARG A 179 38.81 -12.69 -11.42
CA ARG A 179 40.24 -12.52 -11.09
C ARG A 179 41.15 -12.35 -12.32
N ASN A 180 40.80 -13.00 -13.42
CA ASN A 180 41.60 -13.03 -14.65
C ASN A 180 40.83 -12.51 -15.88
N ILE A 181 39.75 -11.75 -15.66
CA ILE A 181 38.93 -11.20 -16.75
C ILE A 181 39.38 -9.77 -17.06
N ASN A 182 39.41 -9.43 -18.35
CA ASN A 182 39.50 -8.04 -18.77
C ASN A 182 38.14 -7.35 -18.63
N TRP A 183 38.00 -6.51 -17.60
CA TRP A 183 36.76 -5.78 -17.32
C TRP A 183 36.30 -4.84 -18.44
N HIS A 184 37.18 -4.45 -19.36
CA HIS A 184 36.84 -3.60 -20.51
C HIS A 184 36.24 -4.37 -21.69
N GLU A 185 36.36 -5.70 -21.71
CA GLU A 185 35.77 -6.57 -22.75
C GLU A 185 34.33 -6.98 -22.42
N ILE A 186 33.97 -6.92 -21.13
CA ILE A 186 32.61 -7.20 -20.67
C ILE A 186 31.82 -5.90 -20.48
N LYS A 187 30.58 -5.92 -20.95
CA LYS A 187 29.65 -4.79 -20.88
C LYS A 187 28.65 -4.90 -19.73
N GLY A 188 28.58 -6.07 -19.08
CA GLY A 188 27.72 -6.31 -17.92
C GLY A 188 27.88 -7.70 -17.33
N ILE A 189 27.19 -7.94 -16.22
CA ILE A 189 27.11 -9.24 -15.55
C ILE A 189 25.64 -9.65 -15.50
N ILE A 190 25.32 -10.85 -15.98
CA ILE A 190 23.99 -11.45 -15.87
C ILE A 190 24.01 -12.46 -14.72
N LEU A 191 23.17 -12.23 -13.73
CA LEU A 191 22.91 -13.16 -12.65
C LEU A 191 21.68 -14.01 -13.01
N MET A 192 21.89 -15.31 -13.22
CA MET A 192 20.79 -16.22 -13.52
C MET A 192 19.70 -16.13 -12.44
N ASN A 193 18.44 -15.97 -12.86
CA ASN A 193 17.24 -15.89 -12.01
C ASN A 193 17.17 -14.67 -11.07
N HIS A 194 18.10 -13.72 -11.16
CA HIS A 194 18.17 -12.60 -10.22
C HIS A 194 18.14 -11.26 -10.95
N GLY A 195 19.08 -10.97 -11.84
CA GLY A 195 19.13 -9.66 -12.50
C GLY A 195 20.42 -9.38 -13.25
N ILE A 196 20.72 -8.10 -13.43
CA ILE A 196 21.81 -7.61 -14.28
C ILE A 196 22.61 -6.52 -13.58
N PHE A 197 23.93 -6.48 -13.81
CA PHE A 197 24.80 -5.36 -13.48
C PHE A 197 25.37 -4.72 -14.73
N THR A 198 25.40 -3.38 -14.75
CA THR A 198 26.20 -2.59 -15.71
C THR A 198 27.06 -1.59 -14.96
N PHE A 199 28.09 -1.09 -15.63
CA PHE A 199 29.09 -0.26 -14.98
C PHE A 199 29.86 0.59 -15.99
N SER A 200 30.31 1.76 -15.56
CA SER A 200 31.16 2.67 -16.33
C SER A 200 31.79 3.72 -15.42
N ASP A 201 32.84 4.40 -15.88
CA ASP A 201 33.38 5.58 -15.19
C ASP A 201 32.55 6.85 -15.39
N ASN A 202 31.55 6.79 -16.28
CA ASN A 202 30.58 7.85 -16.52
C ASN A 202 29.14 7.37 -16.20
N ALA A 203 28.37 8.19 -15.48
CA ALA A 203 27.03 7.84 -15.01
C ALA A 203 26.04 7.60 -16.17
N GLU A 204 26.09 8.45 -17.19
CA GLU A 204 25.27 8.33 -18.40
C GLU A 204 25.59 7.05 -19.16
N ALA A 205 26.88 6.75 -19.34
CA ALA A 205 27.32 5.55 -20.03
C ALA A 205 26.89 4.28 -19.28
N SER A 206 26.99 4.25 -17.95
CA SER A 206 26.51 3.13 -17.13
C SER A 206 25.00 2.91 -17.30
N TYR A 207 24.22 3.99 -17.24
CA TYR A 207 22.78 3.98 -17.45
C TYR A 207 22.40 3.54 -18.87
N LYS A 208 22.99 4.14 -19.91
CA LYS A 208 22.74 3.79 -21.31
C LYS A 208 23.12 2.33 -21.60
N GLN A 209 24.16 1.82 -20.96
CA GLN A 209 24.55 0.42 -21.07
C GLN A 209 23.49 -0.50 -20.47
N MET A 210 22.87 -0.14 -19.34
CA MET A 210 21.72 -0.87 -18.78
C MET A 210 20.56 -0.92 -19.77
N ILE A 211 20.17 0.24 -20.31
CA ILE A 211 19.08 0.33 -21.30
C ILE A 211 19.39 -0.51 -22.53
N HIS A 212 20.63 -0.48 -23.03
CA HIS A 212 21.03 -1.25 -24.20
C HIS A 212 20.94 -2.77 -23.95
N ILE A 213 21.51 -3.28 -22.86
CA ILE A 213 21.50 -4.73 -22.57
C ILE A 213 20.07 -5.23 -22.35
N VAL A 214 19.23 -4.46 -21.66
CA VAL A 214 17.82 -4.82 -21.48
C VAL A 214 17.06 -4.77 -22.81
N SER A 215 17.33 -3.78 -23.66
CA SER A 215 16.70 -3.69 -24.99
C SER A 215 17.00 -4.92 -25.86
N LEU A 216 18.23 -5.46 -25.82
CA LEU A 216 18.55 -6.69 -26.55
C LEU A 216 17.70 -7.89 -26.07
N ALA A 217 17.37 -7.97 -24.78
CA ALA A 217 16.45 -8.99 -24.26
C ALA A 217 15.01 -8.73 -24.71
N GLU A 218 14.54 -7.49 -24.68
CA GLU A 218 13.20 -7.13 -25.18
C GLU A 218 13.06 -7.43 -26.69
N ASP A 219 14.07 -7.09 -27.49
CA ASP A 219 14.10 -7.35 -28.93
C ASP A 219 14.02 -8.85 -29.21
N TYR A 220 14.72 -9.67 -28.42
CA TYR A 220 14.63 -11.12 -28.51
C TYR A 220 13.23 -11.65 -28.17
N LEU A 221 12.62 -11.16 -27.07
CA LEU A 221 11.26 -11.53 -26.67
C LEU A 221 10.23 -11.12 -27.73
N GLN A 222 10.35 -9.93 -28.29
CA GLN A 222 9.50 -9.45 -29.38
C GLN A 222 9.69 -10.30 -30.64
N ALA A 223 10.92 -10.59 -31.06
CA ALA A 223 11.21 -11.41 -32.23
C ALA A 223 10.70 -12.86 -32.07
N SER A 224 10.62 -13.35 -30.84
CA SER A 224 10.06 -14.66 -30.51
C SER A 224 8.53 -14.67 -30.42
N GLY A 225 7.86 -13.52 -30.59
CA GLY A 225 6.41 -13.36 -30.45
C GLY A 225 5.89 -13.39 -29.01
N ALA A 226 6.79 -13.33 -28.01
CA ALA A 226 6.43 -13.48 -26.60
C ALA A 226 5.55 -12.33 -26.08
N PHE A 227 5.81 -11.10 -26.54
CA PHE A 227 4.98 -9.94 -26.16
C PHE A 227 3.57 -10.03 -26.74
N ASP A 228 3.44 -10.59 -27.94
CA ASP A 228 2.14 -10.77 -28.62
C ASP A 228 1.34 -11.96 -28.07
N SER A 229 2.00 -12.91 -27.41
CA SER A 229 1.34 -14.08 -26.81
C SER A 229 0.64 -13.83 -25.47
N VAL A 230 0.72 -12.60 -24.92
CA VAL A 230 0.06 -12.26 -23.66
C VAL A 230 -1.45 -12.34 -23.83
N ALA A 231 -2.10 -13.24 -23.07
CA ALA A 231 -3.53 -13.45 -23.12
C ALA A 231 -4.28 -12.20 -22.65
N LYS A 232 -5.41 -11.91 -23.29
CA LYS A 232 -6.28 -10.78 -22.96
C LYS A 232 -7.74 -11.24 -22.90
N ALA A 233 -8.47 -10.82 -21.87
CA ALA A 233 -9.90 -11.09 -21.72
C ALA A 233 -10.62 -9.91 -21.06
N LYS A 234 -11.95 -9.84 -21.21
CA LYS A 234 -12.76 -8.84 -20.50
C LYS A 234 -13.05 -9.33 -19.08
N ALA A 235 -12.93 -8.44 -18.11
CA ALA A 235 -13.29 -8.73 -16.73
C ALA A 235 -14.80 -8.64 -16.48
N GLU A 236 -15.29 -9.57 -15.66
CA GLU A 236 -16.61 -9.50 -15.01
C GLU A 236 -16.45 -8.81 -13.64
N GLU A 237 -17.32 -7.85 -13.32
CA GLU A 237 -17.27 -7.19 -12.00
C GLU A 237 -18.15 -7.95 -11.00
N ASP A 238 -17.57 -8.32 -9.85
CA ASP A 238 -18.30 -8.91 -8.72
C ASP A 238 -17.72 -8.39 -7.40
N LEU A 239 -18.20 -7.22 -6.98
CA LEU A 239 -17.70 -6.53 -5.79
C LEU A 239 -18.05 -7.26 -4.48
N LEU A 240 -19.19 -7.96 -4.44
CA LEU A 240 -19.58 -8.68 -3.23
C LEU A 240 -18.70 -9.90 -3.01
N THR A 241 -18.35 -10.61 -4.09
CA THR A 241 -17.41 -11.74 -3.99
C THR A 241 -16.00 -11.26 -3.67
N LEU A 242 -15.55 -10.11 -4.20
CA LEU A 242 -14.28 -9.49 -3.79
C LEU A 242 -14.26 -9.22 -2.27
N ALA A 243 -15.35 -8.69 -1.70
CA ALA A 243 -15.46 -8.47 -0.26
C ALA A 243 -15.44 -9.77 0.55
N LYS A 244 -16.06 -10.85 0.06
CA LYS A 244 -15.98 -12.18 0.69
C LYS A 244 -14.55 -12.73 0.69
N ILE A 245 -13.84 -12.60 -0.44
CA ILE A 245 -12.44 -13.01 -0.57
C ILE A 245 -11.57 -12.23 0.44
N ARG A 246 -11.71 -10.90 0.47
CA ARG A 246 -11.00 -10.04 1.43
C ARG A 246 -11.24 -10.47 2.87
N LYS A 247 -12.49 -10.74 3.25
CA LYS A 247 -12.85 -11.21 4.60
C LYS A 247 -12.09 -12.49 4.95
N GLN A 248 -12.12 -13.48 4.07
CA GLN A 248 -11.48 -14.77 4.32
C GLN A 248 -9.95 -14.66 4.44
N VAL A 249 -9.31 -13.84 3.61
CA VAL A 249 -7.87 -13.54 3.73
C VAL A 249 -7.56 -12.83 5.05
N SER A 250 -8.39 -11.88 5.46
CA SER A 250 -8.23 -11.14 6.73
C SER A 250 -8.36 -12.06 7.95
N LEU A 251 -9.36 -12.95 7.96
CA LEU A 251 -9.55 -13.97 9.01
C LEU A 251 -8.33 -14.88 9.13
N THR A 252 -7.81 -15.34 8.00
CA THR A 252 -6.63 -16.20 7.94
C THR A 252 -5.37 -15.47 8.43
N LYS A 253 -5.23 -14.18 8.10
CA LYS A 253 -4.11 -13.34 8.55
C LYS A 253 -4.18 -13.04 10.05
N GLY A 254 -5.39 -13.02 10.62
CA GLY A 254 -5.67 -12.58 11.98
C GLY A 254 -5.79 -11.06 12.14
N SER A 255 -5.83 -10.30 11.04
CA SER A 255 -5.98 -8.85 11.01
C SER A 255 -6.66 -8.40 9.72
N ALA A 256 -7.25 -7.20 9.71
CA ALA A 256 -7.85 -6.65 8.50
C ALA A 256 -6.80 -6.45 7.39
N MET A 257 -7.18 -6.72 6.15
CA MET A 257 -6.35 -6.56 4.96
C MET A 257 -7.11 -5.74 3.91
N ILE A 258 -6.43 -4.92 3.14
CA ILE A 258 -6.94 -4.32 1.90
C ILE A 258 -6.91 -5.37 0.79
N ALA A 259 -7.90 -5.38 -0.10
CA ALA A 259 -7.90 -6.18 -1.31
C ALA A 259 -8.05 -5.29 -2.55
N ARG A 260 -7.15 -5.44 -3.51
CA ARG A 260 -7.17 -4.70 -4.78
C ARG A 260 -7.33 -5.67 -5.94
N LEU A 261 -8.35 -5.46 -6.76
CA LEU A 261 -8.56 -6.22 -8.00
C LEU A 261 -7.88 -5.50 -9.17
N ASN A 262 -6.98 -6.19 -9.85
CA ASN A 262 -6.48 -5.80 -11.16
C ASN A 262 -7.28 -6.55 -12.23
N SER A 263 -8.22 -5.83 -12.85
CA SER A 263 -9.13 -6.30 -13.89
C SER A 263 -8.71 -5.84 -15.29
N THR A 264 -7.45 -5.45 -15.48
CA THR A 264 -6.93 -5.12 -16.82
C THR A 264 -7.08 -6.31 -17.77
N PRO A 265 -7.17 -6.08 -19.09
CA PRO A 265 -7.38 -7.18 -20.03
C PRO A 265 -6.35 -8.29 -19.91
N GLU A 266 -5.09 -7.94 -19.64
CA GLU A 266 -3.99 -8.89 -19.50
C GLU A 266 -4.08 -9.70 -18.20
N ALA A 267 -4.42 -9.07 -17.08
CA ALA A 267 -4.65 -9.77 -15.82
C ALA A 267 -5.81 -10.77 -15.93
N CYS A 268 -6.89 -10.34 -16.59
CA CYS A 268 -8.04 -11.20 -16.83
C CYS A 268 -7.75 -12.32 -17.84
N GLY A 269 -6.97 -12.01 -18.88
CA GLY A 269 -6.52 -12.99 -19.86
C GLY A 269 -5.68 -14.09 -19.22
N PHE A 270 -4.71 -13.72 -18.38
CA PHE A 270 -3.90 -14.66 -17.61
C PHE A 270 -4.76 -15.55 -16.70
N ALA A 271 -5.70 -14.94 -15.95
CA ALA A 271 -6.59 -15.66 -15.04
C ALA A 271 -7.50 -16.68 -15.76
N ASN A 272 -7.72 -16.51 -17.06
CA ASN A 272 -8.56 -17.36 -17.90
C ASN A 272 -7.77 -18.43 -18.69
N LEU A 273 -6.45 -18.51 -18.55
CA LEU A 273 -5.67 -19.55 -19.20
C LEU A 273 -6.08 -20.94 -18.69
N THR A 274 -6.22 -21.90 -19.61
CA THR A 274 -6.67 -23.28 -19.28
C THR A 274 -5.69 -24.02 -18.38
N ASN A 275 -4.42 -23.62 -18.38
CA ASN A 275 -3.33 -24.18 -17.57
C ASN A 275 -2.91 -23.25 -16.41
N VAL A 276 -3.72 -22.24 -16.07
CA VAL A 276 -3.36 -21.22 -15.05
C VAL A 276 -2.98 -21.84 -13.70
N ASP A 277 -3.67 -22.92 -13.29
CA ASP A 277 -3.39 -23.63 -12.03
C ASP A 277 -1.97 -24.19 -11.96
N SER A 278 -1.41 -24.55 -13.12
CA SER A 278 -0.05 -25.08 -13.22
C SER A 278 0.96 -23.94 -13.30
N ILE A 279 0.75 -22.96 -14.19
CA ILE A 279 1.77 -21.94 -14.46
C ILE A 279 1.86 -20.88 -13.36
N ALA A 280 0.75 -20.52 -12.71
CA ALA A 280 0.72 -19.46 -11.70
C ALA A 280 1.46 -19.85 -10.41
N VAL A 281 1.54 -21.16 -10.11
CA VAL A 281 2.13 -21.68 -8.86
C VAL A 281 3.60 -22.09 -8.99
N ARG A 282 4.23 -21.86 -10.15
CA ARG A 282 5.64 -22.27 -10.39
C ARG A 282 6.69 -21.43 -9.66
N GLY A 283 6.29 -20.30 -9.07
CA GLY A 283 7.17 -19.44 -8.29
C GLY A 283 7.22 -17.99 -8.79
N PRO A 284 7.90 -17.10 -8.05
CA PRO A 284 7.96 -15.68 -8.34
C PRO A 284 8.93 -15.36 -9.48
N LEU A 285 8.82 -14.14 -10.02
CA LEU A 285 9.69 -13.62 -11.07
C LEU A 285 11.17 -13.57 -10.63
N THR A 286 11.42 -13.03 -9.44
CA THR A 286 12.73 -12.97 -8.80
C THR A 286 12.63 -13.50 -7.38
N PRO A 287 13.72 -14.00 -6.79
CA PRO A 287 13.74 -14.40 -5.38
C PRO A 287 13.37 -13.22 -4.47
N ASP A 288 13.81 -11.98 -4.76
CA ASP A 288 13.53 -10.81 -3.93
C ASP A 288 12.03 -10.51 -3.76
N HIS A 289 11.21 -10.85 -4.75
CA HIS A 289 9.77 -10.61 -4.70
C HIS A 289 9.04 -11.50 -3.68
N VAL A 290 9.58 -12.68 -3.35
CA VAL A 290 8.94 -13.65 -2.45
C VAL A 290 8.65 -13.07 -1.07
N VAL A 291 9.48 -12.15 -0.61
CA VAL A 291 9.37 -11.49 0.70
C VAL A 291 8.06 -10.70 0.80
N ARG A 292 7.54 -10.20 -0.34
CA ARG A 292 6.29 -9.43 -0.41
C ARG A 292 5.11 -10.25 -0.91
N THR A 293 5.33 -11.21 -1.81
CA THR A 293 4.24 -11.93 -2.50
C THR A 293 4.02 -13.36 -2.00
N LYS A 294 4.94 -13.89 -1.18
CA LYS A 294 5.10 -15.33 -0.91
C LYS A 294 5.47 -16.13 -2.16
N GLN A 295 5.68 -17.44 -1.99
CA GLN A 295 6.11 -18.36 -3.05
C GLN A 295 5.13 -18.45 -4.22
N MET A 296 3.81 -18.45 -3.95
CA MET A 296 2.78 -18.68 -4.97
C MET A 296 1.49 -17.90 -4.65
N PRO A 297 0.62 -17.66 -5.64
CA PRO A 297 -0.71 -17.10 -5.40
C PRO A 297 -1.68 -18.15 -4.87
N VAL A 298 -2.79 -17.69 -4.28
CA VAL A 298 -4.00 -18.51 -4.15
C VAL A 298 -4.80 -18.47 -5.47
N VAL A 299 -5.34 -19.60 -5.92
CA VAL A 299 -6.24 -19.64 -7.08
C VAL A 299 -7.68 -19.82 -6.57
N ILE A 300 -8.54 -18.84 -6.84
CA ILE A 300 -9.92 -18.82 -6.33
C ILE A 300 -10.89 -19.09 -7.48
N LYS A 301 -11.55 -20.24 -7.50
CA LYS A 301 -12.46 -20.64 -8.58
C LYS A 301 -13.92 -20.66 -8.14
N LYS A 302 -14.20 -21.31 -7.02
CA LYS A 302 -15.58 -21.55 -6.59
C LYS A 302 -15.75 -21.45 -5.07
N ASP A 303 -14.87 -22.11 -4.32
CA ASP A 303 -15.00 -22.23 -2.87
C ASP A 303 -13.90 -21.44 -2.17
N ILE A 304 -14.19 -20.17 -1.91
CA ILE A 304 -13.27 -19.18 -1.35
C ILE A 304 -12.64 -19.67 -0.05
N GLU A 305 -13.45 -20.22 0.86
CA GLU A 305 -12.99 -20.65 2.18
C GLU A 305 -12.06 -21.87 2.05
N LYS A 306 -12.48 -22.87 1.27
CA LYS A 306 -11.67 -24.07 1.03
C LYS A 306 -10.36 -23.76 0.31
N GLU A 307 -10.40 -22.90 -0.70
CA GLU A 307 -9.23 -22.56 -1.52
C GLU A 307 -8.19 -21.75 -0.72
N ILE A 308 -8.63 -20.77 0.09
CA ILE A 308 -7.74 -20.02 0.97
C ILE A 308 -7.20 -20.89 2.10
N THR A 309 -8.03 -21.74 2.72
CA THR A 309 -7.58 -22.67 3.76
C THR A 309 -6.60 -23.71 3.21
N GLY A 310 -6.85 -24.19 1.98
CA GLY A 310 -5.95 -25.07 1.24
C GLY A 310 -4.60 -24.41 0.99
N PHE A 311 -4.58 -23.16 0.50
CA PHE A 311 -3.36 -22.37 0.35
C PHE A 311 -2.55 -22.30 1.66
N CYS A 312 -3.21 -22.04 2.78
CA CYS A 312 -2.55 -21.94 4.08
C CYS A 312 -1.94 -23.26 4.55
N SER A 313 -2.61 -24.36 4.26
CA SER A 313 -2.12 -25.70 4.57
C SER A 313 -0.89 -26.03 3.73
N THR A 314 -0.95 -25.78 2.42
CA THR A 314 0.19 -25.91 1.50
C THR A 314 1.38 -25.06 1.93
N TYR A 315 1.15 -23.81 2.36
CA TYR A 315 2.22 -22.93 2.83
C TYR A 315 2.88 -23.46 4.11
N LYS A 316 2.10 -23.99 5.06
CA LYS A 316 2.63 -24.63 6.27
C LYS A 316 3.45 -25.88 5.94
N GLU A 317 3.00 -26.70 4.99
CA GLU A 317 3.76 -27.86 4.52
C GLU A 317 5.06 -27.45 3.85
N TYR A 318 5.04 -26.41 3.00
CA TYR A 318 6.23 -25.80 2.42
C TYR A 318 7.23 -25.36 3.50
N PHE A 319 6.75 -24.71 4.56
CA PHE A 319 7.61 -24.36 5.68
C PHE A 319 8.22 -25.60 6.37
N GLN A 320 7.42 -26.62 6.66
CA GLN A 320 7.88 -27.84 7.32
C GLN A 320 8.90 -28.63 6.48
N ARG A 321 8.77 -28.65 5.15
CA ARG A 321 9.72 -29.33 4.27
C ARG A 321 11.10 -28.68 4.22
N ASN A 322 11.19 -27.37 4.45
CA ASN A 322 12.42 -26.59 4.20
C ASN A 322 13.09 -26.03 5.47
N THR A 323 12.36 -25.94 6.59
CA THR A 323 12.90 -25.45 7.85
C THR A 323 13.97 -26.38 8.44
N ASP A 324 14.94 -25.81 9.14
CA ASP A 324 15.93 -26.55 9.94
C ASP A 324 15.50 -26.70 11.42
N GLY A 325 14.26 -26.29 11.74
CA GLY A 325 13.69 -26.32 13.09
C GLY A 325 14.02 -25.08 13.94
N ARG A 326 14.83 -24.13 13.43
CA ARG A 326 15.18 -22.88 14.16
C ARG A 326 14.31 -21.69 13.76
N LEU A 327 13.72 -21.73 12.57
CA LEU A 327 12.86 -20.67 12.03
C LEU A 327 11.44 -20.76 12.61
N VAL A 328 10.75 -19.62 12.65
CA VAL A 328 9.31 -19.54 12.96
C VAL A 328 8.54 -19.32 11.67
N CYS A 329 7.48 -20.10 11.45
CA CYS A 329 6.63 -19.97 10.27
C CYS A 329 6.04 -18.55 10.21
N LEU A 330 6.18 -17.89 9.06
CA LEU A 330 5.50 -16.63 8.79
C LEU A 330 3.99 -16.85 8.68
N ASP A 331 3.20 -15.76 8.72
CA ASP A 331 1.75 -15.89 8.57
C ASP A 331 1.40 -16.57 7.23
N PRO A 332 0.45 -17.52 7.20
CA PRO A 332 0.18 -18.32 6.01
C PRO A 332 -0.81 -17.65 5.04
N ALA A 333 -1.25 -16.41 5.30
CA ALA A 333 -2.27 -15.76 4.48
C ALA A 333 -1.72 -15.38 3.10
N PRO A 334 -2.48 -15.58 2.00
CA PRO A 334 -2.03 -15.21 0.67
C PRO A 334 -1.81 -13.70 0.56
N ARG A 335 -0.81 -13.30 -0.24
CA ARG A 335 -0.56 -11.89 -0.56
C ARG A 335 -1.11 -11.49 -1.92
N TRP A 336 -1.32 -12.45 -2.81
CA TRP A 336 -2.03 -12.22 -4.06
C TRP A 336 -2.74 -13.51 -4.51
N GLY A 337 -3.65 -13.37 -5.47
CA GLY A 337 -4.41 -14.48 -5.99
C GLY A 337 -4.86 -14.30 -7.43
N VAL A 338 -5.20 -15.42 -8.06
CA VAL A 338 -5.77 -15.48 -9.40
C VAL A 338 -7.26 -15.81 -9.28
N TRP A 339 -8.11 -15.02 -9.94
CA TRP A 339 -9.55 -15.18 -9.93
C TRP A 339 -10.08 -15.27 -11.36
N PRO A 340 -10.32 -16.49 -11.89
CA PRO A 340 -10.77 -16.68 -13.25
C PRO A 340 -12.02 -15.85 -13.57
N ARG A 341 -12.03 -15.23 -14.76
CA ARG A 341 -13.00 -14.26 -15.30
C ARG A 341 -12.97 -12.86 -14.71
N HIS A 342 -12.20 -12.64 -13.64
CA HIS A 342 -12.15 -11.35 -12.96
C HIS A 342 -10.76 -10.69 -13.05
N GLY A 343 -9.68 -11.47 -12.91
CA GLY A 343 -8.31 -10.98 -13.01
C GLY A 343 -7.40 -11.51 -11.90
N ILE A 344 -6.50 -10.65 -11.42
CA ILE A 344 -5.64 -10.96 -10.27
C ILE A 344 -5.96 -10.03 -9.10
N MET A 345 -5.78 -10.51 -7.88
CA MET A 345 -6.04 -9.77 -6.65
C MET A 345 -4.76 -9.63 -5.85
N ALA A 346 -4.57 -8.49 -5.19
CA ALA A 346 -3.49 -8.26 -4.25
C ALA A 346 -4.05 -7.93 -2.87
N PHE A 347 -3.35 -8.38 -1.84
CA PHE A 347 -3.69 -8.21 -0.44
C PHE A 347 -2.54 -7.58 0.32
N GLY A 348 -2.82 -6.56 1.13
CA GLY A 348 -1.83 -5.90 1.97
C GLY A 348 -2.47 -5.31 3.22
N GLN A 349 -1.69 -5.05 4.27
CA GLN A 349 -2.19 -4.42 5.49
C GLN A 349 -2.49 -2.93 5.29
N SER A 350 -1.97 -2.33 4.22
CA SER A 350 -2.25 -0.95 3.80
C SER A 350 -2.51 -0.89 2.29
N VAL A 351 -3.09 0.23 1.82
CA VAL A 351 -3.27 0.48 0.37
C VAL A 351 -1.90 0.50 -0.34
N ARG A 352 -0.88 1.07 0.30
CA ARG A 352 0.49 1.07 -0.22
C ARG A 352 1.02 -0.35 -0.42
N GLU A 353 0.90 -1.22 0.59
CA GLU A 353 1.38 -2.61 0.48
C GLU A 353 0.60 -3.39 -0.58
N ALA A 354 -0.72 -3.26 -0.62
CA ALA A 354 -1.56 -3.91 -1.63
C ALA A 354 -1.18 -3.45 -3.06
N ASN A 355 -0.85 -2.17 -3.25
CA ASN A 355 -0.36 -1.66 -4.55
C ASN A 355 0.98 -2.27 -4.93
N ILE A 356 1.93 -2.35 -3.98
CA ILE A 356 3.23 -2.98 -4.20
C ILE A 356 3.07 -4.43 -4.66
N VAL A 357 2.21 -5.18 -3.97
CA VAL A 357 1.95 -6.59 -4.31
C VAL A 357 1.22 -6.71 -5.65
N SER A 358 0.27 -5.83 -5.95
CA SER A 358 -0.44 -5.77 -7.24
C SER A 358 0.53 -5.56 -8.40
N ASP A 359 1.48 -4.64 -8.27
CA ASP A 359 2.46 -4.35 -9.32
C ASP A 359 3.39 -5.55 -9.54
N ILE A 360 3.94 -6.12 -8.46
CA ILE A 360 4.81 -7.31 -8.55
C ILE A 360 4.06 -8.48 -9.19
N ALA A 361 2.82 -8.74 -8.77
CA ALA A 361 1.99 -9.80 -9.33
C ALA A 361 1.73 -9.57 -10.83
N PHE A 362 1.43 -8.33 -11.23
CA PHE A 362 1.17 -7.98 -12.62
C PHE A 362 2.38 -8.20 -13.53
N HIS A 363 3.57 -7.81 -13.08
CA HIS A 363 4.81 -8.07 -13.81
C HIS A 363 5.13 -9.57 -13.86
N THR A 364 4.88 -10.29 -12.75
CA THR A 364 5.09 -11.74 -12.69
C THR A 364 4.21 -12.49 -13.70
N ILE A 365 2.93 -12.17 -13.83
CA ILE A 365 2.05 -12.86 -14.79
C ILE A 365 2.43 -12.58 -16.26
N ARG A 366 3.02 -11.41 -16.57
CA ARG A 366 3.55 -11.11 -17.90
C ARG A 366 4.79 -11.95 -18.19
N ALA A 367 5.75 -11.94 -17.27
CA ALA A 367 6.97 -12.71 -17.39
C ALA A 367 6.72 -14.22 -17.50
N ILE A 368 5.76 -14.77 -16.75
CA ILE A 368 5.34 -16.17 -16.88
C ILE A 368 4.90 -16.45 -18.33
N GLN A 369 4.02 -15.62 -18.89
CA GLN A 369 3.52 -15.82 -20.25
C GLN A 369 4.63 -15.66 -21.30
N TRP A 370 5.52 -14.70 -21.14
CA TRP A 370 6.68 -14.54 -22.01
C TRP A 370 7.62 -15.76 -21.94
N GLY A 371 7.87 -16.27 -20.73
CA GLY A 371 8.69 -17.46 -20.50
C GLY A 371 8.07 -18.71 -21.13
N GLU A 372 6.76 -18.90 -21.00
CA GLU A 372 6.02 -19.99 -21.65
C GLU A 372 6.16 -19.91 -23.18
N ALA A 373 6.08 -18.72 -23.77
CA ALA A 373 6.20 -18.52 -25.22
C ALA A 373 7.59 -18.87 -25.78
N ILE A 374 8.65 -18.68 -24.99
CA ILE A 374 10.05 -18.96 -25.42
C ILE A 374 10.58 -20.33 -24.95
N GLY A 375 9.69 -21.25 -24.56
CA GLY A 375 10.04 -22.63 -24.27
C GLY A 375 9.93 -23.06 -22.81
N GLY A 376 9.18 -22.32 -21.98
CA GLY A 376 8.75 -22.75 -20.65
C GLY A 376 9.24 -21.85 -19.51
N TRP A 377 8.34 -21.46 -18.63
CA TRP A 377 8.62 -20.74 -17.40
C TRP A 377 9.12 -21.67 -16.30
N LYS A 378 10.26 -21.34 -15.70
CA LYS A 378 10.84 -22.06 -14.56
C LYS A 378 11.48 -21.10 -13.57
N ALA A 379 10.83 -20.94 -12.42
CA ALA A 379 11.40 -20.20 -11.30
C ALA A 379 12.51 -21.03 -10.59
N LEU A 380 13.08 -20.44 -9.55
CA LEU A 380 14.06 -21.10 -8.69
C LEU A 380 13.49 -22.34 -7.98
N PRO A 381 14.34 -23.31 -7.60
CA PRO A 381 13.94 -24.42 -6.74
C PRO A 381 13.29 -23.95 -5.44
N GLU A 382 12.36 -24.76 -4.91
CA GLU A 382 11.62 -24.46 -3.67
C GLU A 382 12.54 -24.05 -2.51
N LYS A 383 13.67 -24.73 -2.33
CA LYS A 383 14.63 -24.45 -1.25
C LYS A 383 15.26 -23.06 -1.36
N ASP A 384 15.61 -22.63 -2.56
CA ASP A 384 16.21 -21.30 -2.79
C ASP A 384 15.19 -20.18 -2.58
N ILE A 385 13.92 -20.42 -2.97
CA ILE A 385 12.82 -19.50 -2.69
C ILE A 385 12.58 -19.39 -1.18
N PHE A 386 12.56 -20.52 -0.47
CA PHE A 386 12.42 -20.57 0.98
C PHE A 386 13.53 -19.82 1.70
N ASP A 387 14.77 -20.06 1.29
CA ASP A 387 15.92 -19.42 1.89
C ASP A 387 15.89 -17.90 1.74
N MET A 388 15.41 -17.38 0.61
CA MET A 388 15.20 -15.94 0.43
C MET A 388 14.03 -15.40 1.26
N GLU A 389 12.90 -16.12 1.29
CA GLU A 389 11.71 -15.70 2.04
C GLU A 389 11.99 -15.60 3.54
N TYR A 390 12.72 -16.57 4.09
CA TYR A 390 13.05 -16.62 5.51
C TYR A 390 14.39 -15.96 5.85
N TRP A 391 15.02 -15.30 4.89
CA TRP A 391 16.27 -14.58 5.14
C TRP A 391 16.03 -13.36 6.02
N GLU A 392 16.59 -13.36 7.23
CA GLU A 392 16.37 -12.32 8.25
C GLU A 392 16.69 -10.90 7.73
N LEU A 393 17.75 -10.74 6.94
CA LEU A 393 18.12 -9.45 6.36
C LEU A 393 17.05 -8.89 5.42
N GLN A 394 16.36 -9.74 4.66
CA GLN A 394 15.26 -9.30 3.80
C GLN A 394 13.99 -9.05 4.59
N GLN A 395 13.66 -9.92 5.54
CA GLN A 395 12.52 -9.74 6.43
C GLN A 395 12.62 -8.44 7.23
N SER A 396 13.83 -8.05 7.65
CA SER A 396 14.05 -6.79 8.37
C SER A 396 13.64 -5.54 7.57
N LYS A 397 13.63 -5.60 6.22
CA LYS A 397 13.19 -4.49 5.36
C LYS A 397 11.69 -4.22 5.47
N LEU A 398 10.90 -5.21 5.90
CA LEU A 398 9.46 -5.06 6.10
C LEU A 398 9.09 -4.59 7.50
N ARG A 399 9.97 -4.78 8.50
CA ARG A 399 9.71 -4.57 9.93
C ARG A 399 9.84 -3.12 10.43
N LYS A 400 9.88 -2.10 9.56
CA LYS A 400 10.02 -0.71 10.03
C LYS A 400 8.69 -0.19 10.61
N GLU A 401 8.70 0.01 11.93
CA GLU A 401 7.68 0.64 12.80
C GLU A 401 6.31 -0.05 12.85
N ASP A 402 6.28 -1.29 13.34
CA ASP A 402 5.07 -2.06 13.64
C ASP A 402 4.43 -1.64 14.98
N THR A 403 4.08 -0.37 15.14
CA THR A 403 2.91 -0.06 15.98
C THR A 403 1.70 -0.22 15.08
N THR A 404 1.15 -1.43 15.03
CA THR A 404 -0.08 -1.70 14.28
C THR A 404 -1.13 -0.70 14.75
N ARG A 405 -1.51 0.22 13.85
CA ARG A 405 -2.49 1.25 14.16
C ARG A 405 -3.86 0.60 14.32
N THR A 406 -4.72 1.21 15.15
CA THR A 406 -6.02 0.64 15.56
C THR A 406 -6.90 0.18 14.40
N PHE A 407 -6.86 0.88 13.27
CA PHE A 407 -7.65 0.59 12.08
C PHE A 407 -6.82 0.14 10.87
N GLN A 408 -5.58 -0.32 11.10
CA GLN A 408 -4.72 -0.80 10.03
C GLN A 408 -5.44 -1.87 9.19
N GLY A 409 -5.57 -1.60 7.89
CA GLY A 409 -6.21 -2.49 6.91
C GLY A 409 -7.75 -2.46 6.91
N LYS A 410 -8.37 -1.64 7.77
CA LYS A 410 -9.81 -1.40 7.76
C LYS A 410 -10.21 -0.34 6.72
N ILE A 411 -11.46 -0.39 6.29
CA ILE A 411 -12.02 0.48 5.26
C ILE A 411 -13.21 1.24 5.84
N ALA A 412 -13.17 2.57 5.76
CA ALA A 412 -14.19 3.46 6.29
C ALA A 412 -14.86 4.30 5.22
N LEU A 413 -16.16 4.53 5.38
CA LEU A 413 -16.95 5.45 4.59
C LEU A 413 -17.55 6.52 5.52
N VAL A 414 -17.29 7.80 5.21
CA VAL A 414 -17.72 8.94 6.04
C VAL A 414 -18.56 9.89 5.21
N THR A 415 -19.76 10.24 5.70
CA THR A 415 -20.64 11.21 5.02
C THR A 415 -20.55 12.61 5.61
N GLY A 416 -20.72 13.64 4.78
CA GLY A 416 -20.55 15.03 5.22
C GLY A 416 -19.08 15.34 5.54
N ALA A 417 -18.15 14.81 4.74
CA ALA A 417 -16.72 14.78 5.05
C ALA A 417 -15.94 16.03 4.58
N ALA A 418 -16.59 17.06 4.03
CA ALA A 418 -15.89 18.28 3.58
C ALA A 418 -15.69 19.34 4.67
N SER A 419 -16.31 19.17 5.83
CA SER A 419 -16.12 20.11 6.95
C SER A 419 -16.53 19.50 8.30
N GLY A 420 -16.15 20.19 9.39
CA GLY A 420 -16.62 19.90 10.75
C GLY A 420 -16.37 18.45 11.19
N ILE A 421 -17.39 17.86 11.84
CA ILE A 421 -17.32 16.51 12.44
C ILE A 421 -16.93 15.46 11.40
N GLY A 422 -17.51 15.50 10.19
CA GLY A 422 -17.24 14.49 9.18
C GLY A 422 -15.81 14.55 8.66
N LEU A 423 -15.27 15.75 8.43
CA LEU A 423 -13.86 15.92 8.06
C LEU A 423 -12.93 15.41 9.15
N ALA A 424 -13.17 15.81 10.41
CA ALA A 424 -12.37 15.36 11.55
C ALA A 424 -12.43 13.83 11.73
N CYS A 425 -13.58 13.20 11.49
CA CYS A 425 -13.71 11.74 11.51
C CYS A 425 -12.89 11.08 10.38
N ALA A 426 -12.93 11.63 9.16
CA ALA A 426 -12.19 11.09 8.03
C ALA A 426 -10.67 11.15 8.28
N GLU A 427 -10.17 12.29 8.77
CA GLU A 427 -8.76 12.48 9.12
C GLU A 427 -8.35 11.56 10.28
N ALA A 428 -9.12 11.51 11.38
CA ALA A 428 -8.78 10.69 12.53
C ALA A 428 -8.76 9.19 12.21
N LEU A 429 -9.71 8.69 11.41
CA LEU A 429 -9.72 7.27 10.98
C LEU A 429 -8.50 6.93 10.11
N HIS A 430 -8.11 7.85 9.22
CA HIS A 430 -6.92 7.71 8.36
C HIS A 430 -5.62 7.74 9.17
N GLU A 431 -5.49 8.67 10.12
CA GLU A 431 -4.36 8.74 11.04
C GLU A 431 -4.16 7.42 11.80
N HIS A 432 -5.26 6.78 12.19
CA HIS A 432 -5.30 5.46 12.83
C HIS A 432 -5.19 4.27 11.85
N GLY A 433 -4.87 4.51 10.58
CA GLY A 433 -4.48 3.50 9.59
C GLY A 433 -5.59 2.94 8.71
N ALA A 434 -6.81 3.48 8.76
CA ALA A 434 -7.89 3.07 7.87
C ALA A 434 -7.69 3.63 6.45
N ALA A 435 -8.14 2.88 5.45
CA ALA A 435 -8.44 3.46 4.13
C ALA A 435 -9.82 4.13 4.19
N VAL A 436 -9.90 5.41 3.86
CA VAL A 436 -11.09 6.23 4.08
C VAL A 436 -11.62 6.80 2.76
N VAL A 437 -12.92 6.66 2.54
CA VAL A 437 -13.66 7.42 1.52
C VAL A 437 -14.55 8.42 2.24
N GLY A 438 -14.31 9.71 2.00
CA GLY A 438 -15.19 10.80 2.40
C GLY A 438 -16.15 11.16 1.27
N MET A 439 -17.43 11.33 1.58
CA MET A 439 -18.42 11.83 0.62
C MET A 439 -19.09 13.11 1.13
N ASP A 440 -19.31 14.08 0.23
CA ASP A 440 -19.95 15.35 0.57
C ASP A 440 -20.65 15.98 -0.64
N LEU A 441 -21.64 16.83 -0.43
CA LEU A 441 -22.27 17.60 -1.49
C LEU A 441 -21.30 18.66 -2.05
N ASN A 442 -20.39 19.19 -1.22
CA ASN A 442 -19.41 20.19 -1.63
C ASN A 442 -18.36 19.58 -2.57
N PRO A 443 -18.27 20.04 -3.84
CA PRO A 443 -17.34 19.46 -4.81
C PRO A 443 -15.85 19.67 -4.46
N ALA A 444 -15.54 20.58 -3.54
CA ALA A 444 -14.18 20.79 -3.05
C ALA A 444 -13.57 19.53 -2.43
N ILE A 445 -14.40 18.61 -1.89
CA ILE A 445 -13.97 17.35 -1.27
C ILE A 445 -13.03 16.53 -2.16
N THR A 446 -13.22 16.59 -3.48
CA THR A 446 -12.39 15.87 -4.47
C THR A 446 -10.94 16.32 -4.54
N ARG A 447 -10.62 17.48 -3.94
CA ARG A 447 -9.27 18.07 -3.91
C ARG A 447 -8.73 18.26 -2.50
N MET A 448 -9.54 17.94 -1.48
CA MET A 448 -9.13 18.11 -0.07
C MET A 448 -8.11 17.07 0.36
N PHE A 449 -8.11 15.90 -0.29
CA PHE A 449 -7.23 14.79 0.06
C PHE A 449 -6.30 14.44 -1.10
N ASP A 450 -5.01 14.29 -0.81
CA ASP A 450 -3.93 13.95 -1.76
C ASP A 450 -3.24 12.62 -1.37
N GLN A 451 -3.99 11.70 -0.75
CA GLN A 451 -3.43 10.43 -0.28
C GLN A 451 -4.16 9.25 -0.93
N PRO A 452 -3.44 8.17 -1.28
CA PRO A 452 -4.05 7.03 -1.98
C PRO A 452 -5.07 6.26 -1.13
N ASP A 453 -5.03 6.44 0.19
CA ASP A 453 -5.88 5.81 1.20
C ASP A 453 -6.83 6.79 1.89
N LEU A 454 -6.94 8.04 1.43
CA LEU A 454 -7.94 9.01 1.87
C LEU A 454 -8.50 9.74 0.63
N VAL A 455 -9.72 9.39 0.22
CA VAL A 455 -10.30 9.83 -1.06
C VAL A 455 -11.62 10.56 -0.83
N GLY A 456 -11.78 11.69 -1.52
CA GLY A 456 -12.97 12.53 -1.43
C GLY A 456 -13.84 12.43 -2.68
N LEU A 457 -15.15 12.23 -2.51
CA LEU A 457 -16.11 12.11 -3.63
C LEU A 457 -17.31 13.04 -3.44
N THR A 458 -17.67 13.76 -4.51
CA THR A 458 -18.90 14.55 -4.52
C THR A 458 -20.12 13.63 -4.55
N CYS A 459 -21.00 13.76 -3.57
CA CYS A 459 -22.19 12.95 -3.43
C CYS A 459 -23.34 13.75 -2.81
N ASP A 460 -24.45 13.86 -3.54
CA ASP A 460 -25.72 14.22 -2.93
C ASP A 460 -26.33 12.97 -2.28
N ILE A 461 -26.40 12.95 -0.94
CA ILE A 461 -26.91 11.82 -0.16
C ILE A 461 -28.42 11.59 -0.36
N SER A 462 -29.15 12.51 -1.01
CA SER A 462 -30.54 12.26 -1.42
C SER A 462 -30.64 11.43 -2.72
N ASN A 463 -29.54 11.22 -3.44
CA ASN A 463 -29.51 10.51 -4.72
C ASN A 463 -28.98 9.07 -4.59
N ASP A 464 -29.90 8.11 -4.62
CA ASP A 464 -29.60 6.68 -4.46
C ASP A 464 -28.59 6.12 -5.46
N LYS A 465 -28.60 6.63 -6.71
CA LYS A 465 -27.67 6.17 -7.74
C LYS A 465 -26.24 6.58 -7.39
N ILE A 466 -26.05 7.83 -6.98
CA ILE A 466 -24.73 8.35 -6.61
C ILE A 466 -24.22 7.68 -5.33
N ILE A 467 -25.08 7.47 -4.33
CA ILE A 467 -24.73 6.72 -3.12
C ILE A 467 -24.20 5.33 -3.48
N LYS A 468 -24.91 4.62 -4.37
CA LYS A 468 -24.49 3.29 -4.83
C LYS A 468 -23.13 3.35 -5.52
N GLU A 469 -22.91 4.30 -6.42
CA GLU A 469 -21.64 4.48 -7.13
C GLU A 469 -20.47 4.73 -6.17
N VAL A 470 -20.67 5.53 -5.12
CA VAL A 470 -19.64 5.80 -4.09
C VAL A 470 -19.32 4.56 -3.25
N VAL A 471 -20.34 3.79 -2.84
CA VAL A 471 -20.12 2.53 -2.11
C VAL A 471 -19.38 1.52 -2.99
N GLU A 472 -19.78 1.38 -4.26
CA GLU A 472 -19.11 0.50 -5.21
C GLU A 472 -17.67 0.96 -5.50
N PHE A 473 -17.41 2.27 -5.59
CA PHE A 473 -16.06 2.80 -5.69
C PHE A 473 -15.20 2.41 -4.47
N THR A 474 -15.76 2.51 -3.27
CA THR A 474 -15.07 2.13 -2.02
C THR A 474 -14.63 0.67 -2.06
N VAL A 475 -15.55 -0.22 -2.44
CA VAL A 475 -15.27 -1.67 -2.54
C VAL A 475 -14.33 -1.98 -3.69
N ARG A 476 -14.44 -1.30 -4.84
CA ARG A 476 -13.52 -1.48 -5.97
C ARG A 476 -12.09 -1.06 -5.64
N SER A 477 -11.94 0.01 -4.88
CA SER A 477 -10.63 0.58 -4.52
C SER A 477 -9.94 -0.21 -3.42
N PHE A 478 -10.69 -0.68 -2.42
CA PHE A 478 -10.11 -1.22 -1.18
C PHE A 478 -10.57 -2.63 -0.82
N GLY A 479 -11.59 -3.14 -1.51
CA GLY A 479 -12.03 -4.53 -1.44
C GLY A 479 -13.15 -4.80 -0.43
N GLY A 480 -13.74 -3.79 0.22
CA GLY A 480 -14.81 -4.00 1.20
C GLY A 480 -15.25 -2.74 1.92
N LEU A 481 -15.96 -2.92 3.05
CA LEU A 481 -16.37 -1.84 3.95
C LEU A 481 -16.48 -2.39 5.38
N ASP A 482 -15.80 -1.74 6.33
CA ASP A 482 -15.79 -2.14 7.74
C ASP A 482 -16.44 -1.07 8.63
N ILE A 483 -16.21 0.21 8.35
CA ILE A 483 -16.68 1.31 9.20
C ILE A 483 -17.57 2.24 8.37
N LEU A 484 -18.77 2.54 8.89
CA LEU A 484 -19.67 3.53 8.29
C LEU A 484 -19.99 4.64 9.29
N ILE A 485 -19.61 5.87 8.96
CA ILE A 485 -19.94 7.06 9.75
C ILE A 485 -21.08 7.82 9.05
N ASN A 486 -22.29 7.65 9.58
CA ASN A 486 -23.47 8.39 9.18
C ASN A 486 -23.47 9.75 9.87
N ASN A 487 -22.81 10.74 9.25
CA ASN A 487 -22.64 12.08 9.81
C ASN A 487 -23.38 13.18 9.06
N ALA A 488 -23.52 13.07 7.73
CA ALA A 488 -24.17 14.10 6.91
C ALA A 488 -25.49 14.58 7.51
N GLY A 489 -25.75 15.88 7.43
CA GLY A 489 -26.96 16.45 7.97
C GLY A 489 -27.02 17.95 7.74
N ILE A 490 -28.22 18.50 7.84
CA ILE A 490 -28.46 19.94 7.73
C ILE A 490 -29.26 20.41 8.93
N PHE A 491 -28.97 21.62 9.38
CA PHE A 491 -29.85 22.35 10.28
C PHE A 491 -30.62 23.36 9.44
N THR A 492 -31.91 23.10 9.23
CA THR A 492 -32.78 24.02 8.49
C THR A 492 -33.04 25.29 9.30
N HIS A 493 -33.63 26.31 8.65
CA HIS A 493 -33.99 27.55 9.33
C HIS A 493 -34.89 27.27 10.55
N SER A 494 -34.67 28.03 11.64
CA SER A 494 -35.45 27.90 12.87
C SER A 494 -36.86 28.43 12.65
N GLN A 495 -37.88 27.58 12.77
CA GLN A 495 -39.29 27.94 12.55
C GLN A 495 -40.19 27.38 13.66
N SER A 496 -41.19 28.14 14.06
CA SER A 496 -42.26 27.64 14.93
C SER A 496 -43.05 26.52 14.24
N ILE A 497 -43.80 25.73 14.99
CA ILE A 497 -44.64 24.66 14.39
C ILE A 497 -45.75 25.25 13.52
N GLU A 498 -46.29 26.40 13.90
CA GLU A 498 -47.35 27.10 13.17
C GLU A 498 -46.87 27.62 11.80
N GLU A 499 -45.61 28.06 11.72
CA GLU A 499 -45.01 28.64 10.50
C GLU A 499 -44.23 27.62 9.66
N MET A 500 -44.10 26.36 10.12
CA MET A 500 -43.31 25.33 9.45
C MET A 500 -43.91 24.98 8.09
N ASP A 501 -43.17 25.31 7.03
CA ASP A 501 -43.57 24.95 5.67
C ASP A 501 -43.19 23.49 5.33
N ALA A 502 -43.94 22.91 4.38
CA ALA A 502 -43.76 21.52 3.99
C ALA A 502 -42.41 21.25 3.33
N GLU A 503 -41.81 22.23 2.64
CA GLU A 503 -40.53 22.07 1.96
C GLU A 503 -39.40 21.92 2.97
N THR A 504 -39.35 22.81 3.96
CA THR A 504 -38.37 22.77 5.06
C THR A 504 -38.50 21.47 5.86
N TRP A 505 -39.73 21.08 6.20
CA TRP A 505 -39.98 19.81 6.89
C TRP A 505 -39.48 18.61 6.08
N ASN A 506 -39.91 18.51 4.82
CA ASN A 506 -39.56 17.39 3.94
C ASN A 506 -38.06 17.32 3.68
N ARG A 507 -37.40 18.47 3.47
CA ARG A 507 -35.95 18.55 3.30
C ARG A 507 -35.21 18.04 4.53
N SER A 508 -35.65 18.41 5.73
CA SER A 508 -35.03 17.92 6.97
C SER A 508 -35.21 16.41 7.14
N MET A 509 -36.42 15.88 6.90
CA MET A 509 -36.66 14.43 6.94
C MET A 509 -35.82 13.68 5.91
N GLU A 510 -35.77 14.19 4.69
CA GLU A 510 -35.06 13.55 3.59
C GLU A 510 -33.56 13.46 3.86
N ILE A 511 -32.93 14.57 4.27
CA ILE A 511 -31.49 14.63 4.48
C ILE A 511 -31.08 14.02 5.83
N ASN A 512 -31.75 14.34 6.93
CA ASN A 512 -31.31 13.94 8.27
C ASN A 512 -31.81 12.54 8.71
N LEU A 513 -32.71 11.90 7.94
CA LEU A 513 -33.27 10.58 8.27
C LEU A 513 -33.27 9.63 7.08
N SER A 514 -34.06 9.92 6.04
CA SER A 514 -34.31 8.96 4.96
C SER A 514 -33.04 8.58 4.20
N SER A 515 -32.17 9.56 3.94
CA SER A 515 -30.88 9.35 3.26
C SER A 515 -29.97 8.34 3.97
N HIS A 516 -29.89 8.40 5.30
CA HIS A 516 -29.06 7.50 6.10
C HIS A 516 -29.58 6.07 6.08
N GLN A 517 -30.90 5.89 6.06
CA GLN A 517 -31.52 4.57 5.91
C GLN A 517 -31.13 3.93 4.57
N ARG A 518 -31.23 4.70 3.47
CA ARG A 518 -30.90 4.22 2.13
C ARG A 518 -29.41 3.91 1.98
N LEU A 519 -28.54 4.78 2.52
CA LEU A 519 -27.10 4.52 2.58
C LEU A 519 -26.80 3.24 3.37
N LEU A 520 -27.35 3.08 4.58
CA LEU A 520 -27.15 1.87 5.37
C LEU A 520 -27.60 0.62 4.61
N LYS A 521 -28.78 0.66 3.96
CA LYS A 521 -29.29 -0.43 3.12
C LYS A 521 -28.30 -0.85 2.04
N ILE A 522 -27.69 0.10 1.34
CA ILE A 522 -26.70 -0.16 0.28
C ILE A 522 -25.39 -0.71 0.86
N CYS A 523 -24.98 -0.26 2.05
CA CYS A 523 -23.76 -0.70 2.72
C CYS A 523 -23.86 -2.09 3.37
N ILE A 524 -25.04 -2.50 3.85
CA ILE A 524 -25.22 -3.76 4.61
C ILE A 524 -24.60 -4.99 3.93
N PRO A 525 -24.79 -5.26 2.62
CA PRO A 525 -24.19 -6.43 1.98
C PRO A 525 -22.66 -6.49 2.13
N TYR A 526 -21.99 -5.34 2.08
CA TYR A 526 -20.54 -5.23 2.24
C TYR A 526 -20.11 -5.21 3.71
N LEU A 527 -20.88 -4.56 4.59
CA LEU A 527 -20.65 -4.59 6.04
C LEU A 527 -20.72 -6.02 6.60
N LYS A 528 -21.62 -6.88 6.09
CA LYS A 528 -21.65 -8.31 6.43
C LYS A 528 -20.34 -9.04 6.08
N GLN A 529 -19.62 -8.51 5.09
CA GLN A 529 -18.30 -8.99 4.69
C GLN A 529 -17.14 -8.20 5.33
N GLY A 530 -17.42 -7.23 6.21
CA GLY A 530 -16.43 -6.45 6.90
C GLY A 530 -15.69 -7.23 8.00
N VAL A 531 -14.57 -6.67 8.45
CA VAL A 531 -13.73 -7.15 9.55
C VAL A 531 -14.02 -6.30 10.79
N ASP A 532 -14.67 -6.90 11.79
CA ASP A 532 -15.34 -6.24 12.93
C ASP A 532 -16.14 -4.99 12.51
N PRO A 533 -17.19 -5.18 11.70
CA PRO A 533 -17.93 -4.08 11.11
C PRO A 533 -18.63 -3.19 12.16
N SER A 534 -18.56 -1.87 11.96
CA SER A 534 -19.09 -0.87 12.88
C SER A 534 -19.78 0.28 12.15
N VAL A 535 -21.00 0.60 12.54
CA VAL A 535 -21.77 1.74 12.06
C VAL A 535 -21.94 2.72 13.21
N ILE A 536 -21.66 4.00 12.95
CA ILE A 536 -21.87 5.07 13.92
C ILE A 536 -22.78 6.12 13.30
N PHE A 537 -23.84 6.45 14.02
CA PHE A 537 -24.74 7.54 13.68
C PHE A 537 -24.41 8.78 14.51
N ILE A 538 -24.19 9.91 13.84
CA ILE A 538 -24.09 11.21 14.50
C ILE A 538 -25.50 11.79 14.61
N ALA A 539 -26.10 11.63 15.79
CA ALA A 539 -27.40 12.15 16.13
C ALA A 539 -27.26 13.62 16.58
N SER A 540 -27.89 13.97 17.70
CA SER A 540 -27.83 15.31 18.29
C SER A 540 -28.32 15.25 19.73
N LYS A 541 -27.85 16.18 20.56
CA LYS A 541 -28.51 16.53 21.82
C LYS A 541 -30.01 16.76 21.69
N ASN A 542 -30.50 17.29 20.56
CA ASN A 542 -31.93 17.61 20.39
C ASN A 542 -32.85 16.40 20.58
N VAL A 543 -32.32 15.17 20.55
CA VAL A 543 -33.06 13.96 20.88
C VAL A 543 -33.46 13.94 22.36
N HIS A 544 -32.56 14.31 23.27
CA HIS A 544 -32.80 14.33 24.71
C HIS A 544 -33.30 15.70 25.19
N ALA A 545 -32.79 16.78 24.60
CA ALA A 545 -33.07 18.15 25.02
C ALA A 545 -33.38 19.07 23.83
N PRO A 546 -34.55 18.93 23.17
CA PRO A 546 -34.93 19.75 22.02
C PRO A 546 -35.15 21.23 22.39
N GLY A 547 -34.96 22.12 21.42
CA GLY A 547 -35.22 23.56 21.55
C GLY A 547 -36.40 24.05 20.71
N PRO A 548 -37.07 25.16 21.10
CA PRO A 548 -38.03 25.85 20.24
C PRO A 548 -37.40 26.21 18.89
N GLY A 549 -38.17 26.11 17.81
CA GLY A 549 -37.70 26.42 16.45
C GLY A 549 -37.03 25.27 15.71
N ALA A 550 -36.77 24.13 16.37
CA ALA A 550 -36.02 23.02 15.80
C ALA A 550 -36.87 21.77 15.55
N SER A 551 -38.20 21.89 15.36
CA SER A 551 -39.11 20.74 15.29
C SER A 551 -38.73 19.74 14.18
N ALA A 552 -38.54 20.21 12.94
CA ALA A 552 -38.18 19.35 11.82
C ALA A 552 -36.83 18.62 12.05
N TYR A 553 -35.80 19.34 12.50
CA TYR A 553 -34.49 18.75 12.80
C TYR A 553 -34.56 17.76 13.96
N SER A 554 -35.24 18.12 15.05
CA SER A 554 -35.35 17.29 16.26
C SER A 554 -36.11 16.00 16.00
N VAL A 555 -37.22 16.07 15.26
CA VAL A 555 -37.98 14.87 14.84
C VAL A 555 -37.14 13.99 13.92
N ALA A 556 -36.42 14.55 12.95
CA ALA A 556 -35.58 13.76 12.06
C ALA A 556 -34.45 13.06 12.83
N LYS A 557 -33.77 13.75 13.76
CA LYS A 557 -32.70 13.16 14.58
C LYS A 557 -33.21 12.14 15.61
N ALA A 558 -34.42 12.33 16.14
CA ALA A 558 -35.08 11.32 16.97
C ALA A 558 -35.43 10.06 16.14
N GLY A 559 -35.98 10.25 14.93
CA GLY A 559 -36.21 9.17 13.97
C GLY A 559 -34.92 8.45 13.59
N LEU A 560 -33.83 9.19 13.35
CA LEU A 560 -32.51 8.63 13.01
C LEU A 560 -31.97 7.78 14.17
N THR A 561 -32.13 8.26 15.40
CA THR A 561 -31.74 7.51 16.60
C THR A 561 -32.55 6.23 16.74
N GLN A 562 -33.86 6.27 16.49
CA GLN A 562 -34.70 5.08 16.52
C GLN A 562 -34.36 4.11 15.40
N LEU A 563 -34.07 4.60 14.19
CA LEU A 563 -33.57 3.79 13.08
C LEU A 563 -32.26 3.09 13.47
N ALA A 564 -31.31 3.79 14.08
CA ALA A 564 -30.05 3.21 14.52
C ALA A 564 -30.24 2.10 15.56
N ARG A 565 -31.22 2.26 16.47
CA ARG A 565 -31.59 1.20 17.45
C ARG A 565 -32.17 -0.03 16.75
N VAL A 566 -33.04 0.16 15.76
CA VAL A 566 -33.57 -0.96 14.95
C VAL A 566 -32.44 -1.65 14.20
N ALA A 567 -31.55 -0.89 13.56
CA ALA A 567 -30.38 -1.43 12.87
C ALA A 567 -29.45 -2.22 13.82
N ALA A 568 -29.26 -1.76 15.06
CA ALA A 568 -28.50 -2.50 16.06
C ALA A 568 -29.11 -3.88 16.35
N LEU A 569 -30.44 -4.00 16.38
CA LEU A 569 -31.16 -5.26 16.60
C LEU A 569 -31.06 -6.17 15.37
N GLU A 570 -31.30 -5.63 14.17
CA GLU A 570 -31.35 -6.41 12.93
C GLU A 570 -29.98 -6.91 12.49
N LEU A 571 -28.92 -6.11 12.71
CA LEU A 571 -27.58 -6.40 12.18
C LEU A 571 -26.66 -7.11 13.20
N ALA A 572 -27.11 -7.28 14.45
CA ALA A 572 -26.33 -7.94 15.50
C ALA A 572 -26.00 -9.40 15.16
N ALA A 573 -26.92 -10.14 14.53
CA ALA A 573 -26.70 -11.53 14.13
C ALA A 573 -25.59 -11.69 13.07
N ASP A 574 -25.36 -10.64 12.27
CA ASP A 574 -24.25 -10.57 11.30
C ASP A 574 -22.94 -10.04 11.93
N GLY A 575 -22.94 -9.74 13.24
CA GLY A 575 -21.78 -9.20 13.96
C GLY A 575 -21.51 -7.71 13.70
N ILE A 576 -22.44 -6.98 13.09
CA ILE A 576 -22.31 -5.54 12.82
C ILE A 576 -22.76 -4.75 14.05
N ARG A 577 -21.85 -3.94 14.59
CA ARG A 577 -22.17 -3.06 15.72
C ARG A 577 -22.75 -1.76 15.20
N VAL A 578 -23.78 -1.25 15.85
CA VAL A 578 -24.40 0.04 15.50
C VAL A 578 -24.53 0.88 16.76
N ASN A 579 -23.83 2.01 16.83
CA ASN A 579 -23.88 2.90 17.99
C ASN A 579 -24.18 4.35 17.58
N ILE A 580 -24.56 5.18 18.55
CA ILE A 580 -25.03 6.54 18.33
C ILE A 580 -24.26 7.52 19.22
N ILE A 581 -23.85 8.64 18.63
CA ILE A 581 -23.24 9.77 19.35
C ILE A 581 -24.21 10.96 19.30
N HIS A 582 -24.35 11.67 20.43
CA HIS A 582 -25.19 12.85 20.55
C HIS A 582 -24.33 14.09 20.87
N PRO A 583 -23.77 14.78 19.86
CA PRO A 583 -23.03 16.01 20.10
C PRO A 583 -23.95 17.17 20.49
N ASP A 584 -23.41 18.08 21.30
CA ASP A 584 -23.94 19.43 21.52
C ASP A 584 -22.85 20.46 21.24
N ALA A 585 -23.27 21.64 20.81
CA ALA A 585 -22.41 22.84 20.85
C ALA A 585 -21.03 22.65 20.16
N VAL A 586 -21.01 22.00 18.99
CA VAL A 586 -19.81 21.85 18.16
C VAL A 586 -19.75 22.99 17.15
N PHE A 587 -18.88 23.96 17.42
CA PHE A 587 -18.87 25.25 16.72
C PHE A 587 -17.84 25.36 15.60
N ASP A 588 -16.88 24.46 15.52
CA ASP A 588 -15.88 24.38 14.44
C ASP A 588 -16.44 23.67 13.19
N THR A 589 -17.68 23.99 12.81
CA THR A 589 -18.37 23.45 11.63
C THR A 589 -18.79 24.59 10.70
N GLY A 590 -18.96 24.30 9.40
CA GLY A 590 -19.36 25.31 8.41
C GLY A 590 -20.72 25.97 8.64
N ILE A 591 -21.48 25.51 9.65
CA ILE A 591 -22.78 26.05 10.05
C ILE A 591 -22.63 27.31 10.92
N TRP A 592 -21.50 27.50 11.62
CA TRP A 592 -21.31 28.57 12.60
C TRP A 592 -20.36 29.66 12.11
N THR A 593 -20.90 30.72 11.50
CA THR A 593 -20.11 31.92 11.21
C THR A 593 -19.91 32.77 12.46
N GLN A 594 -18.96 33.69 12.44
CA GLN A 594 -18.71 34.59 13.56
C GLN A 594 -19.94 35.47 13.85
N GLU A 595 -20.68 35.88 12.83
CA GLU A 595 -21.93 36.63 12.95
C GLU A 595 -22.99 35.81 13.71
N VAL A 596 -23.20 34.54 13.30
CA VAL A 596 -24.18 33.64 13.94
C VAL A 596 -23.81 33.38 15.41
N LEU A 597 -22.53 33.17 15.70
CA LEU A 597 -22.04 32.99 17.07
C LEU A 597 -22.29 34.24 17.92
N ASN A 598 -22.00 35.42 17.39
CA ASN A 598 -22.23 36.70 18.08
C ASN A 598 -23.73 36.92 18.35
N GLU A 599 -24.61 36.66 17.38
CA GLU A 599 -26.06 36.82 17.55
C GLU A 599 -26.62 35.85 18.60
N ARG A 600 -26.22 34.58 18.54
CA ARG A 600 -26.67 33.56 19.51
C ARG A 600 -26.15 33.83 20.90
N ALA A 601 -24.88 34.21 21.05
CA ALA A 601 -24.31 34.58 22.33
C ALA A 601 -25.07 35.76 22.95
N LYS A 602 -25.34 36.82 22.16
CA LYS A 602 -26.16 37.97 22.59
C LYS A 602 -27.58 37.57 23.00
N HIS A 603 -28.24 36.67 22.26
CA HIS A 603 -29.57 36.18 22.62
C HIS A 603 -29.60 35.51 24.00
N TYR A 604 -28.50 34.88 24.41
CA TYR A 604 -28.37 34.29 25.75
C TYR A 604 -27.75 35.23 26.79
N GLY A 605 -27.43 36.48 26.43
CA GLY A 605 -26.76 37.44 27.32
C GLY A 605 -25.32 37.04 27.67
N LEU A 606 -24.65 36.30 26.78
CA LEU A 606 -23.30 35.76 26.99
C LEU A 606 -22.31 36.35 25.97
N SER A 607 -21.03 36.33 26.30
CA SER A 607 -19.96 36.41 25.30
C SER A 607 -19.91 35.13 24.44
N VAL A 608 -19.22 35.17 23.29
CA VAL A 608 -19.07 33.99 22.44
C VAL A 608 -18.33 32.86 23.17
N GLU A 609 -17.31 33.17 23.96
CA GLU A 609 -16.59 32.13 24.72
C GLU A 609 -17.48 31.50 25.80
N GLU A 610 -18.23 32.31 26.55
CA GLU A 610 -19.19 31.79 27.54
C GLU A 610 -20.31 30.98 26.88
N TYR A 611 -20.74 31.38 25.69
CA TYR A 611 -21.70 30.61 24.90
C TYR A 611 -21.12 29.27 24.43
N LYS A 612 -19.87 29.27 23.96
CA LYS A 612 -19.16 28.06 23.52
C LYS A 612 -18.92 27.05 24.64
N THR A 613 -18.77 27.56 25.87
CA THR A 613 -18.52 26.77 27.08
C THR A 613 -19.75 26.67 27.98
N LYS A 614 -20.96 26.88 27.43
CA LYS A 614 -22.23 26.82 28.17
C LYS A 614 -22.68 25.38 28.47
N ASN A 615 -21.80 24.62 29.11
CA ASN A 615 -22.02 23.29 29.66
C ASN A 615 -21.52 23.22 31.10
N LEU A 616 -21.69 22.08 31.76
CA LEU A 616 -21.34 21.89 33.17
C LEU A 616 -19.82 21.91 33.40
N LEU A 617 -19.05 21.34 32.47
CA LEU A 617 -17.59 21.30 32.56
C LEU A 617 -16.90 22.60 32.14
N LYS A 618 -17.64 23.58 31.60
CA LYS A 618 -17.10 24.86 31.11
C LYS A 618 -16.00 24.67 30.05
N THR A 619 -16.18 23.70 29.17
CA THR A 619 -15.20 23.37 28.11
C THR A 619 -15.82 23.50 26.73
N GLU A 620 -15.02 23.82 25.72
CA GLU A 620 -15.46 23.73 24.33
C GLU A 620 -15.48 22.25 23.89
N VAL A 621 -16.48 21.87 23.10
CA VAL A 621 -16.56 20.57 22.43
C VAL A 621 -16.29 20.80 20.95
N THR A 622 -15.26 20.14 20.42
CA THR A 622 -14.81 20.32 19.04
C THR A 622 -15.15 19.12 18.16
N SER A 623 -15.11 19.31 16.85
CA SER A 623 -15.26 18.25 15.86
C SER A 623 -14.22 17.14 16.07
N LYS A 624 -13.00 17.51 16.49
CA LYS A 624 -11.96 16.55 16.88
C LYS A 624 -12.37 15.69 18.07
N ASN A 625 -12.98 16.26 19.12
CA ASN A 625 -13.43 15.47 20.26
C ASN A 625 -14.51 14.45 19.85
N VAL A 626 -15.41 14.82 18.93
CA VAL A 626 -16.39 13.89 18.37
C VAL A 626 -15.70 12.79 17.56
N ALA A 627 -14.70 13.14 16.74
CA ALA A 627 -13.93 12.18 15.96
C ALA A 627 -13.14 11.18 16.84
N ASP A 628 -12.55 11.64 17.95
CA ASP A 628 -11.87 10.78 18.92
C ASP A 628 -12.84 9.75 19.53
N LEU A 629 -14.06 10.19 19.88
CA LEU A 629 -15.11 9.29 20.35
C LEU A 629 -15.59 8.32 19.26
N VAL A 630 -15.71 8.78 18.00
CA VAL A 630 -16.01 7.94 16.84
C VAL A 630 -14.96 6.83 16.70
N CYS A 631 -13.67 7.16 16.77
CA CYS A 631 -12.59 6.19 16.74
C CYS A 631 -12.67 5.20 17.92
N CYS A 632 -12.96 5.68 19.13
CA CYS A 632 -13.16 4.80 20.28
C CYS A 632 -14.32 3.80 20.07
N MET A 633 -15.46 4.29 19.56
CA MET A 633 -16.67 3.49 19.35
C MET A 633 -16.59 2.56 18.14
N ALA A 634 -15.81 2.92 17.12
CA ALA A 634 -15.51 2.07 15.97
C ALA A 634 -14.44 1.02 16.30
N GLY A 635 -13.59 1.31 17.28
CA GLY A 635 -12.44 0.50 17.68
C GLY A 635 -12.76 -0.65 18.65
N PRO A 636 -11.69 -1.33 19.12
CA PRO A 636 -11.79 -2.52 19.98
C PRO A 636 -12.42 -2.24 21.35
N ALA A 637 -12.34 -1.00 21.86
CA ALA A 637 -12.96 -0.61 23.13
C ALA A 637 -14.48 -0.84 23.14
N PHE A 638 -15.13 -0.77 21.98
CA PHE A 638 -16.57 -1.02 21.80
C PHE A 638 -16.85 -2.35 21.10
N ALA A 639 -15.89 -3.28 21.02
CA ALA A 639 -16.05 -4.56 20.34
C ALA A 639 -17.20 -5.43 20.87
N LYS A 640 -17.68 -5.16 22.10
CA LYS A 640 -18.79 -5.86 22.75
C LYS A 640 -20.00 -4.96 23.01
N THR A 641 -20.08 -3.81 22.34
CA THR A 641 -21.12 -2.80 22.54
C THR A 641 -21.83 -2.46 21.23
N THR A 642 -23.15 -2.62 21.22
CA THR A 642 -24.05 -2.21 20.14
C THR A 642 -25.31 -1.59 20.75
N GLY A 643 -25.93 -0.63 20.06
CA GLY A 643 -27.09 0.13 20.53
C GLY A 643 -26.76 1.20 21.57
N ALA A 644 -25.49 1.46 21.88
CA ALA A 644 -25.11 2.48 22.84
C ALA A 644 -25.40 3.89 22.28
N GLN A 645 -25.88 4.76 23.15
CA GLN A 645 -26.15 6.17 22.89
C GLN A 645 -25.27 6.99 23.84
N ILE A 646 -24.34 7.77 23.31
CA ILE A 646 -23.34 8.48 24.12
C ILE A 646 -23.41 9.98 23.83
N PRO A 647 -23.73 10.82 24.83
CA PRO A 647 -23.62 12.27 24.68
C PRO A 647 -22.15 12.71 24.68
N ILE A 648 -21.85 13.73 23.89
CA ILE A 648 -20.58 14.46 23.92
C ILE A 648 -20.87 15.95 23.90
N ASP A 649 -21.09 16.51 25.10
CA ASP A 649 -21.70 17.83 25.28
C ASP A 649 -21.10 18.65 26.44
N GLY A 650 -20.04 18.16 27.09
CA GLY A 650 -19.46 18.78 28.28
C GLY A 650 -20.39 18.79 29.50
N GLY A 651 -21.45 17.97 29.48
CA GLY A 651 -22.51 17.93 30.47
C GLY A 651 -23.60 18.96 30.20
N ASN A 652 -24.71 18.54 29.61
CA ASN A 652 -25.90 19.39 29.41
C ASN A 652 -26.94 19.16 30.52
N GLU A 653 -27.32 20.21 31.25
CA GLU A 653 -28.30 20.15 32.35
C GLU A 653 -29.67 19.57 31.97
N ARG A 654 -30.05 19.63 30.69
CA ARG A 654 -31.33 19.09 30.21
C ARG A 654 -31.24 17.62 29.76
N VAL A 655 -30.04 17.06 29.74
CA VAL A 655 -29.76 15.69 29.28
C VAL A 655 -29.41 14.76 30.45
N ILE A 656 -28.70 15.28 31.46
CA ILE A 656 -28.25 14.50 32.64
C ILE A 656 -29.35 14.09 33.60
#